data_AF-A0A0C3KF19-F1
#
_entry.id   AF-A0A0C3KF19-F1
#
_cell.length_a   1.000
_cell.length_b   1.000
_cell.length_c   1.000
_cell.angle_alpha   90.00
_cell.angle_beta   90.00
_cell.angle_gamma   90.00
#
_symmetry.space_group_name_H-M   'P 1'
#
loop_
_entity.id
_entity.type
_entity.pdbx_description
1 polymer ?
#
loop_
_entity_poly.entity_id
_entity_poly.type
_entity_poly.pdbx_seq_one_letter_code
_entity_poly.pdbx_strand_id
1 'polypeptide(L)'
;MSDLDEDRDQGALDSPPSKATLGQTPGDENFVQEVEVHAGLSHRNIVQLIGFLEDLDRDKAWIVLSWEPNGNVREFLESGDWEIPERLSLIKDTFLGLNYLHTLQPPIRHGDLKSLNILVDSSYRAVITDFGSARAIKSAMTRAVDREGGVSAGDKSTTDPQVTIVADGDQLTLTGPSWTLRWAAPEVILDEEQSDLPSDIWSAGWVCWEIMTDKIPFSDIYEQYPLMYRVLQAKVPSTREDAQLGQIVSLCSMMTDCWKFDPKGRPSIAQCLNELKWMPSIPPLGGTSGSKVPSAQLLLQMGEVKYSQDLHETAGSLFQQAVDLATGEGDYETAARALECLASVYNAQSKCTEAVDCYTHALDIHTRNGDDQGRANTLDGLGDVYRSQSKHAEAEQSYTQAHGIFIHIGHEEGQANTLRGLGDIYQIQAKYAEAKRSYNRAHDLYALTGDPLGRANTLNGLAEVYRYRFKYSKSIQFYTQAQGIFTRIGDDLGRANTLNGLGAVYQLQSKYTKSKRSYTQAYEIYTRINDDQGQANALEGLGHIQQLQSKYIEARQSYTIAYNIYARLDDEHGRANALYGLGDVHRHQSKYTEAEESYTKAHIAYTCIGDEMGQANTLQGLGEVYRLQSKYTEAERSLTQARDINVSTDNDIGRANALESLGNVYKAQSKLLEAEQAYSQAYDTYTRTGDELGQANTLDGLGDVYQLQSRYTNAIESYTRACDIFTCAGEDQGQANTLVGLAEIYRLQSKYPEAEKACVKSQDIYTRLGDDLGQANVLNKLGDIYHFQSKYAEAESSYRHSHEIFARIGEEEGQANTLEGLGDVCQFQSRDAEAVVAYTRAYHIYASMDDDQGQANMLNGLGHVYRRQSKYADAERTYSQLQDTYARLGDNPGLANALDQLGDIYHLQSKYTEAEQAYINSHQMYALIGDEQGQARTLEGLGDVYQLLSKSTEAQSSYTRARDIYVRIGEEQGQANTMEGLGDVCQLQSKPAEAEQFYTEALDRYARLGDAVGRANVLRSLGHLRRKAHLNLEAAALYIQAQDIYARIGETASEQDASQWLAAVSNEPNPNFLSPET
;
A
#
# COMPACT_ATOMS: atom_id res chain seq x y z
N MET A 1 -68.00 49.61 16.65
CA MET A 1 -69.07 50.58 17.00
C MET A 1 -68.89 51.75 16.05
N SER A 2 -69.87 51.96 15.14
CA SER A 2 -70.06 53.04 14.15
C SER A 2 -68.90 53.36 13.19
N ASP A 3 -68.93 52.97 11.90
CA ASP A 3 -69.78 53.39 10.76
C ASP A 3 -69.42 54.76 10.17
N LEU A 4 -69.04 54.73 8.86
CA LEU A 4 -69.38 55.63 7.73
C LEU A 4 -68.19 56.12 6.88
N ASP A 5 -67.97 55.38 5.79
CA ASP A 5 -68.16 55.75 4.37
C ASP A 5 -67.78 57.12 3.78
N GLU A 6 -67.27 56.98 2.55
CA GLU A 6 -67.51 57.76 1.32
C GLU A 6 -66.52 58.85 0.83
N ASP A 7 -65.80 58.42 -0.23
CA ASP A 7 -65.73 58.98 -1.59
C ASP A 7 -64.79 60.17 -1.96
N ARG A 8 -63.90 59.82 -2.91
CA ARG A 8 -63.44 60.52 -4.14
C ARG A 8 -63.10 62.02 -4.10
N ASP A 9 -61.89 62.36 -4.54
CA ASP A 9 -61.69 62.82 -5.93
C ASP A 9 -60.23 62.78 -6.42
N GLN A 10 -60.07 62.63 -7.72
CA GLN A 10 -58.80 62.64 -8.47
C GLN A 10 -58.27 64.07 -8.64
N GLY A 11 -56.95 64.27 -8.47
CA GLY A 11 -56.29 65.53 -8.77
C GLY A 11 -54.79 65.35 -9.05
N ALA A 12 -54.47 65.37 -10.35
CA ALA A 12 -53.21 65.73 -11.01
C ALA A 12 -51.85 65.47 -10.32
N LEU A 13 -51.03 64.70 -11.03
CA LEU A 13 -49.56 64.70 -10.99
C LEU A 13 -49.02 66.14 -11.04
N ASP A 14 -48.29 66.55 -10.00
CA ASP A 14 -47.35 67.65 -10.05
C ASP A 14 -45.91 67.14 -9.95
N SER A 15 -45.10 67.72 -10.83
CA SER A 15 -43.68 67.53 -11.17
C SER A 15 -42.67 67.48 -10.01
N PRO A 16 -41.45 66.95 -10.25
CA PRO A 16 -40.39 66.84 -9.25
C PRO A 16 -39.87 68.21 -8.79
N PRO A 17 -39.27 68.34 -7.58
CA PRO A 17 -38.74 69.60 -7.11
C PRO A 17 -37.60 70.07 -8.02
N SER A 18 -37.65 71.36 -8.36
CA SER A 18 -36.65 72.07 -9.15
C SER A 18 -35.27 72.07 -8.48
N LYS A 19 -34.22 71.82 -9.28
CA LYS A 19 -32.81 72.04 -8.94
C LYS A 19 -32.61 73.41 -8.26
N ALA A 20 -32.20 73.39 -7.00
CA ALA A 20 -31.68 74.56 -6.32
C ALA A 20 -30.21 74.74 -6.74
N THR A 21 -29.88 75.92 -7.28
CA THR A 21 -28.51 76.34 -7.56
C THR A 21 -27.96 77.04 -6.32
N LEU A 22 -27.11 76.35 -5.55
CA LEU A 22 -26.27 76.94 -4.51
C LEU A 22 -25.01 77.55 -5.13
N GLY A 23 -24.57 78.68 -4.57
CA GLY A 23 -23.32 79.35 -4.94
C GLY A 23 -22.11 78.50 -4.57
N GLN A 24 -21.07 78.55 -5.39
CA GLN A 24 -19.92 77.63 -5.33
C GLN A 24 -18.98 77.92 -4.15
N THR A 25 -19.10 77.13 -3.08
CA THR A 25 -18.05 76.86 -2.10
C THR A 25 -17.88 75.35 -1.86
N PRO A 26 -16.66 74.82 -1.60
CA PRO A 26 -16.40 73.38 -1.50
C PRO A 26 -17.19 72.61 -0.41
N GLY A 27 -17.72 73.34 0.59
CA GLY A 27 -18.55 72.75 1.65
C GLY A 27 -19.97 72.37 1.20
N ASP A 28 -20.50 73.05 0.18
CA ASP A 28 -21.90 72.88 -0.25
C ASP A 28 -22.08 71.66 -1.16
N GLU A 29 -21.04 71.27 -1.91
CA GLU A 29 -21.08 70.10 -2.80
C GLU A 29 -21.12 68.78 -2.02
N ASN A 30 -20.40 68.68 -0.89
CA ASN A 30 -20.39 67.46 -0.06
C ASN A 30 -21.72 67.24 0.65
N PHE A 31 -22.36 68.31 1.14
CA PHE A 31 -23.68 68.23 1.79
C PHE A 31 -24.77 67.75 0.82
N VAL A 32 -24.82 68.36 -0.38
CA VAL A 32 -25.80 67.96 -1.42
C VAL A 32 -25.56 66.51 -1.85
N GLN A 33 -24.29 66.12 -2.03
CA GLN A 33 -23.93 64.75 -2.41
C GLN A 33 -24.35 63.71 -1.36
N GLU A 34 -24.18 64.01 -0.07
CA GLU A 34 -24.59 63.13 1.02
C GLU A 34 -26.10 62.94 1.07
N VAL A 35 -26.87 64.05 1.01
CA VAL A 35 -28.34 64.01 0.99
C VAL A 35 -28.86 63.27 -0.24
N GLU A 36 -28.26 63.48 -1.42
CA GLU A 36 -28.65 62.80 -2.66
C GLU A 36 -28.41 61.29 -2.59
N VAL A 37 -27.26 60.86 -2.06
CA VAL A 37 -26.96 59.43 -1.88
C VAL A 37 -27.91 58.81 -0.87
N HIS A 38 -28.08 59.45 0.30
CA HIS A 38 -28.85 58.91 1.40
C HIS A 38 -30.36 58.86 1.13
N ALA A 39 -30.91 59.85 0.41
CA ALA A 39 -32.34 59.87 0.04
C ALA A 39 -32.77 58.66 -0.83
N GLY A 40 -31.82 58.02 -1.52
CA GLY A 40 -32.06 56.81 -2.31
C GLY A 40 -31.96 55.49 -1.52
N LEU A 41 -31.59 55.52 -0.24
CA LEU A 41 -31.32 54.32 0.55
C LEU A 41 -32.52 53.94 1.45
N SER A 42 -32.91 52.66 1.41
CA SER A 42 -33.94 52.11 2.29
C SER A 42 -33.63 50.66 2.59
N HIS A 43 -33.04 50.41 3.76
CA HIS A 43 -32.71 49.07 4.23
C HIS A 43 -32.67 49.04 5.76
N ARG A 44 -33.01 47.89 6.36
CA ARG A 44 -33.08 47.72 7.83
C ARG A 44 -31.78 47.98 8.59
N ASN A 45 -30.63 47.87 7.90
CA ASN A 45 -29.29 48.10 8.45
C ASN A 45 -28.66 49.40 7.91
N ILE A 46 -29.47 50.32 7.39
CA ILE A 46 -29.05 51.67 6.96
C ILE A 46 -29.90 52.67 7.72
N VAL A 47 -29.28 53.70 8.30
CA VAL A 47 -30.00 54.68 9.11
C VAL A 47 -31.00 55.43 8.23
N GLN A 48 -32.20 55.70 8.74
CA GLN A 48 -33.23 56.35 7.96
C GLN A 48 -32.99 57.87 7.90
N LEU A 49 -32.96 58.43 6.69
CA LEU A 49 -33.01 59.87 6.45
C LEU A 49 -34.46 60.36 6.63
N ILE A 50 -34.69 61.25 7.59
CA ILE A 50 -36.00 61.88 7.81
C ILE A 50 -36.15 63.11 6.89
N GLY A 51 -35.07 63.86 6.68
CA GLY A 51 -35.04 65.02 5.80
C GLY A 51 -33.82 65.90 6.06
N PHE A 52 -33.84 67.13 5.56
CA PHE A 52 -32.82 68.14 5.85
C PHE A 52 -33.47 69.48 6.16
N LEU A 53 -32.78 70.35 6.88
CA LEU A 53 -33.22 71.69 7.25
C LEU A 53 -32.15 72.71 6.87
N GLU A 54 -32.53 73.69 6.08
CA GLU A 54 -31.63 74.75 5.60
C GLU A 54 -32.00 76.08 6.26
N ASP A 55 -31.03 76.71 6.92
CA ASP A 55 -31.11 78.06 7.51
C ASP A 55 -30.28 79.01 6.64
N LEU A 56 -30.92 79.53 5.59
CA LEU A 56 -30.33 80.45 4.61
C LEU A 56 -29.81 81.75 5.23
N ASP A 57 -30.38 82.18 6.36
CA ASP A 57 -29.99 83.42 7.05
C ASP A 57 -28.66 83.25 7.82
N ARG A 58 -28.29 82.00 8.15
CA ARG A 58 -27.09 81.66 8.92
C ARG A 58 -26.08 80.81 8.17
N ASP A 59 -26.33 80.52 6.90
CA ASP A 59 -25.48 79.70 6.04
C ASP A 59 -25.20 78.32 6.66
N LYS A 60 -26.26 77.67 7.17
CA LYS A 60 -26.19 76.35 7.82
C LYS A 60 -27.24 75.41 7.28
N ALA A 61 -26.84 74.17 7.01
CA ALA A 61 -27.74 73.08 6.67
C ALA A 61 -27.55 71.91 7.64
N TRP A 62 -28.65 71.24 7.98
CA TRP A 62 -28.71 70.12 8.93
C TRP A 62 -29.33 68.91 8.24
N ILE A 63 -28.69 67.75 8.36
CA ILE A 63 -29.29 66.46 7.98
C ILE A 63 -30.03 65.90 9.21
N VAL A 64 -31.27 65.49 9.03
CA VAL A 64 -32.12 64.93 10.10
C VAL A 64 -32.25 63.42 9.89
N LEU A 65 -31.66 62.65 10.80
CA LEU A 65 -31.66 61.19 10.78
C LEU A 65 -32.53 60.62 11.91
N SER A 66 -32.96 59.37 11.75
CA SER A 66 -33.57 58.61 12.85
C SER A 66 -32.61 58.50 14.04
N TRP A 67 -33.16 58.68 15.25
CA TRP A 67 -32.40 58.59 16.49
C TRP A 67 -32.24 57.14 16.92
N GLU A 68 -30.99 56.69 17.03
CA GLU A 68 -30.64 55.35 17.50
C GLU A 68 -30.20 55.39 18.98
N PRO A 69 -30.96 54.80 19.91
CA PRO A 69 -30.81 55.06 21.35
C PRO A 69 -29.60 54.40 22.00
N ASN A 70 -28.96 53.42 21.36
CA ASN A 70 -27.84 52.67 21.92
C ASN A 70 -26.47 53.19 21.47
N GLY A 71 -26.41 54.37 20.84
CA GLY A 71 -25.17 54.99 20.39
C GLY A 71 -24.51 54.27 19.22
N ASN A 72 -23.21 54.51 19.02
CA ASN A 72 -22.44 53.74 18.05
C ASN A 72 -22.03 52.36 18.60
N VAL A 73 -21.65 51.44 17.73
CA VAL A 73 -21.36 50.04 18.09
C VAL A 73 -20.26 49.91 19.13
N ARG A 74 -19.31 50.86 19.15
CA ARG A 74 -18.25 50.87 20.16
C ARG A 74 -18.78 51.28 21.53
N GLU A 75 -19.52 52.39 21.62
CA GLU A 75 -20.18 52.82 22.86
C GLU A 75 -21.13 51.73 23.39
N PHE A 76 -21.84 51.06 22.48
CA PHE A 76 -22.72 49.95 22.81
C PHE A 76 -21.95 48.76 23.41
N LEU A 77 -20.82 48.37 22.83
CA LEU A 77 -19.98 47.30 23.35
C LEU A 77 -19.33 47.68 24.69
N GLU A 78 -18.98 48.95 24.91
CA GLU A 78 -18.47 49.45 26.20
C GLU A 78 -19.56 49.48 27.30
N SER A 79 -20.84 49.44 26.93
CA SER A 79 -21.96 49.51 27.88
C SER A 79 -22.23 48.21 28.66
N GLY A 80 -21.64 47.08 28.26
CA GLY A 80 -21.82 45.79 28.93
C GLY A 80 -20.94 44.67 28.38
N ASP A 81 -20.92 43.55 29.10
CA ASP A 81 -20.22 42.35 28.64
C ASP A 81 -21.12 41.57 27.67
N TRP A 82 -20.72 41.51 26.40
CA TRP A 82 -21.46 40.83 25.32
C TRP A 82 -20.75 39.55 24.88
N GLU A 83 -21.52 38.49 24.72
CA GLU A 83 -21.01 37.18 24.30
C GLU A 83 -20.73 37.14 22.79
N ILE A 84 -19.94 36.16 22.37
CA ILE A 84 -19.51 36.01 20.97
C ILE A 84 -20.70 35.98 19.97
N PRO A 85 -21.78 35.19 20.19
CA PRO A 85 -22.93 35.20 19.29
C PRO A 85 -23.62 36.57 19.14
N GLU A 86 -23.60 37.39 20.20
CA GLU A 86 -24.18 38.74 20.20
C GLU A 86 -23.33 39.70 19.36
N ARG A 87 -22.01 39.63 19.53
CA ARG A 87 -21.03 40.38 18.72
C ARG A 87 -21.10 40.01 17.24
N LEU A 88 -21.22 38.72 16.93
CA LEU A 88 -21.41 38.23 15.56
C LEU A 88 -22.69 38.76 14.91
N SER A 89 -23.78 38.95 15.66
CA SER A 89 -25.01 39.53 15.13
C SER A 89 -24.78 40.95 14.61
N LEU A 90 -24.01 41.77 15.33
CA LEU A 90 -23.67 43.14 14.92
C LEU A 90 -22.81 43.18 13.66
N ILE A 91 -21.85 42.26 13.54
CA ILE A 91 -21.03 42.09 12.32
C ILE A 91 -21.92 41.71 11.13
N LYS A 92 -22.80 40.73 11.31
CA LYS A 92 -23.70 40.24 10.25
C LYS A 92 -24.63 41.35 9.77
N ASP A 93 -25.19 42.13 10.69
CA ASP A 93 -26.02 43.29 10.38
C ASP A 93 -25.26 44.37 9.59
N THR A 94 -24.03 44.67 10.00
CA THR A 94 -23.15 45.60 9.27
C THR A 94 -22.90 45.11 7.85
N PHE A 95 -22.62 43.82 7.67
CA PHE A 95 -22.32 43.24 6.37
C PHE A 95 -23.57 43.18 5.47
N LEU A 96 -24.77 42.98 6.05
CA LEU A 96 -26.03 43.08 5.33
C LEU A 96 -26.27 44.51 4.83
N GLY A 97 -26.01 45.52 5.66
CA GLY A 97 -26.06 46.93 5.25
C GLY A 97 -25.08 47.25 4.12
N LEU A 98 -23.83 46.79 4.24
CA LEU A 98 -22.81 47.01 3.23
C LEU A 98 -23.11 46.28 1.92
N ASN A 99 -23.64 45.05 1.99
CA ASN A 99 -24.06 44.29 0.82
C ASN A 99 -25.21 44.98 0.09
N TYR A 100 -26.15 45.59 0.80
CA TYR A 100 -27.17 46.42 0.18
C TYR A 100 -26.54 47.55 -0.64
N LEU A 101 -25.59 48.32 -0.08
CA LEU A 101 -24.90 49.40 -0.80
C LEU A 101 -24.15 48.90 -2.05
N HIS A 102 -23.41 47.80 -1.93
CA HIS A 102 -22.59 47.25 -3.00
C HIS A 102 -23.41 46.58 -4.12
N THR A 103 -24.68 46.23 -3.86
CA THR A 103 -25.56 45.57 -4.85
C THR A 103 -26.50 46.54 -5.57
N LEU A 104 -26.57 47.80 -5.14
CA LEU A 104 -27.31 48.86 -5.85
C LEU A 104 -26.78 49.07 -7.29
N GLN A 105 -27.59 49.73 -8.12
CA GLN A 105 -27.25 50.03 -9.51
C GLN A 105 -27.43 51.53 -9.78
N PRO A 106 -26.34 52.33 -9.86
CA PRO A 106 -24.93 51.91 -9.72
C PRO A 106 -24.56 51.51 -8.26
N PRO A 107 -23.55 50.64 -8.06
CA PRO A 107 -23.06 50.29 -6.73
C PRO A 107 -22.54 51.50 -5.98
N ILE A 108 -22.71 51.52 -4.65
CA ILE A 108 -22.28 52.63 -3.81
C ILE A 108 -21.16 52.14 -2.88
N ARG A 109 -19.99 52.81 -2.92
CA ARG A 109 -18.96 52.67 -1.90
C ARG A 109 -19.31 53.56 -0.71
N HIS A 110 -19.11 53.09 0.51
CA HIS A 110 -19.28 53.90 1.73
C HIS A 110 -18.12 54.88 1.92
N GLY A 111 -16.88 54.42 1.74
CA GLY A 111 -15.68 55.28 1.72
C GLY A 111 -15.07 55.62 3.09
N ASP A 112 -15.88 55.70 4.15
CA ASP A 112 -15.38 55.89 5.54
C ASP A 112 -16.06 54.96 6.55
N LEU A 113 -16.04 53.64 6.29
CA LEU A 113 -16.64 52.67 7.19
C LEU A 113 -15.76 52.47 8.43
N LYS A 114 -16.32 52.73 9.62
CA LYS A 114 -15.66 52.56 10.93
C LYS A 114 -16.71 52.30 12.01
N SER A 115 -16.29 51.80 13.17
CA SER A 115 -17.20 51.51 14.30
C SER A 115 -18.07 52.71 14.70
N LEU A 116 -17.52 53.92 14.68
CA LEU A 116 -18.24 55.16 15.00
C LEU A 116 -19.39 55.46 14.01
N ASN A 117 -19.31 54.93 12.80
CA ASN A 117 -20.30 55.11 11.73
C ASN A 117 -21.27 53.91 11.64
N ILE A 118 -21.31 53.07 12.68
CA ILE A 118 -22.26 51.98 12.84
C ILE A 118 -23.02 52.23 14.12
N LEU A 119 -24.28 52.61 14.01
CA LEU A 119 -25.20 52.82 15.13
C LEU A 119 -25.86 51.51 15.55
N VAL A 120 -26.36 51.46 16.78
CA VAL A 120 -27.13 50.33 17.30
C VAL A 120 -28.56 50.78 17.59
N ASP A 121 -29.52 50.16 16.91
CA ASP A 121 -30.93 50.53 17.04
C ASP A 121 -31.55 50.04 18.35
N SER A 122 -32.80 50.43 18.59
CA SER A 122 -33.58 49.99 19.77
C SER A 122 -33.82 48.48 19.88
N SER A 123 -33.63 47.74 18.79
CA SER A 123 -33.71 46.27 18.70
C SER A 123 -32.33 45.60 18.71
N TYR A 124 -31.29 46.34 19.10
CA TYR A 124 -29.90 45.88 19.18
C TYR A 124 -29.32 45.40 17.84
N ARG A 125 -29.77 46.01 16.73
CA ARG A 125 -29.27 45.74 15.38
C ARG A 125 -28.29 46.83 14.96
N ALA A 126 -27.23 46.44 14.25
CA ALA A 126 -26.29 47.39 13.69
C ALA A 126 -26.84 48.06 12.43
N VAL A 127 -26.62 49.37 12.33
CA VAL A 127 -27.17 50.26 11.30
C VAL A 127 -26.06 51.22 10.83
N ILE A 128 -25.77 51.25 9.53
CA ILE A 128 -24.72 52.10 8.96
C ILE A 128 -25.24 53.55 8.81
N THR A 129 -24.39 54.52 9.16
CA THR A 129 -24.63 55.98 9.06
C THR A 129 -23.41 56.70 8.46
N ASP A 130 -23.50 58.03 8.31
CA ASP A 130 -22.44 58.93 7.82
C ASP A 130 -22.02 58.64 6.37
N PHE A 131 -22.84 59.15 5.43
CA PHE A 131 -22.68 58.94 4.00
C PHE A 131 -21.91 60.07 3.31
N GLY A 132 -21.25 60.96 4.05
CA GLY A 132 -20.50 62.11 3.50
C GLY A 132 -19.39 61.70 2.52
N SER A 133 -18.77 60.54 2.75
CA SER A 133 -17.75 59.94 1.88
C SER A 133 -18.29 58.96 0.84
N ALA A 134 -19.61 58.70 0.86
CA ALA A 134 -20.21 57.70 -0.01
C ALA A 134 -20.24 58.18 -1.47
N ARG A 135 -19.91 57.29 -2.40
CA ARG A 135 -19.88 57.62 -3.84
C ARG A 135 -20.44 56.47 -4.68
N ALA A 136 -21.22 56.80 -5.71
CA ALA A 136 -21.64 55.84 -6.71
C ALA A 136 -20.47 55.48 -7.64
N ILE A 137 -20.18 54.19 -7.79
CA ILE A 137 -19.12 53.68 -8.68
C ILE A 137 -19.65 53.64 -10.11
N LYS A 138 -19.15 54.55 -10.96
CA LYS A 138 -19.47 54.55 -12.40
C LYS A 138 -18.60 53.52 -13.14
N SER A 139 -19.24 52.66 -13.94
CA SER A 139 -18.56 51.66 -14.77
C SER A 139 -17.46 52.28 -15.66
N ALA A 140 -16.38 51.52 -15.90
CA ALA A 140 -15.26 51.92 -16.76
C ALA A 140 -15.67 52.32 -18.19
N MET A 141 -16.85 51.91 -18.68
CA MET A 141 -17.37 52.36 -19.97
C MET A 141 -17.71 53.85 -20.03
N THR A 142 -18.07 54.49 -18.90
CA THR A 142 -18.40 55.93 -18.86
C THR A 142 -17.18 56.82 -18.65
N ARG A 143 -16.11 56.31 -17.99
CA ARG A 143 -14.84 57.04 -17.82
C ARG A 143 -14.09 57.30 -19.13
N ALA A 144 -14.41 56.56 -20.20
CA ALA A 144 -13.81 56.76 -21.52
C ALA A 144 -14.47 57.91 -22.31
N VAL A 145 -15.72 58.26 -22.02
CA VAL A 145 -16.47 59.29 -22.78
C VAL A 145 -16.07 60.70 -22.33
N ASP A 146 -15.67 60.88 -21.08
CA ASP A 146 -15.25 62.19 -20.54
C ASP A 146 -13.76 62.53 -20.80
N ARG A 147 -12.97 61.59 -21.33
CA ARG A 147 -11.54 61.82 -21.65
C ARG A 147 -11.28 62.39 -23.06
N GLU A 148 -12.30 62.54 -23.90
CA GLU A 148 -12.20 63.19 -25.22
C GLU A 148 -12.69 64.65 -25.21
N GLY A 149 -12.14 65.45 -24.29
CA GLY A 149 -12.38 66.89 -24.22
C GLY A 149 -11.15 67.63 -23.71
N GLY A 150 -10.08 67.67 -24.50
CA GLY A 150 -8.82 68.30 -24.11
C GLY A 150 -8.84 69.83 -24.08
N VAL A 151 -8.15 70.42 -23.11
CA VAL A 151 -7.33 71.64 -23.28
C VAL A 151 -6.09 71.55 -22.36
N SER A 152 -4.99 72.12 -22.86
CA SER A 152 -3.59 72.04 -22.46
C SER A 152 -3.22 72.42 -21.04
N ALA A 153 -2.09 71.82 -20.62
CA ALA A 153 -1.20 72.21 -19.54
C ALA A 153 -1.07 73.73 -19.34
N GLY A 154 -1.30 74.15 -18.09
CA GLY A 154 -1.04 75.49 -17.59
C GLY A 154 -0.48 75.37 -16.17
N ASP A 155 0.81 75.64 -16.06
CA ASP A 155 1.62 75.76 -14.86
C ASP A 155 0.96 76.69 -13.81
N LYS A 156 0.67 76.17 -12.61
CA LYS A 156 0.39 76.98 -11.41
C LYS A 156 0.99 76.31 -10.17
N SER A 157 2.21 76.72 -9.88
CA SER A 157 2.74 76.86 -8.52
C SER A 157 1.79 77.71 -7.66
N THR A 158 1.28 77.16 -6.56
CA THR A 158 0.86 77.90 -5.38
C THR A 158 1.00 77.02 -4.12
N THR A 159 2.09 77.26 -3.40
CA THR A 159 2.23 77.26 -1.93
C THR A 159 1.30 76.37 -1.09
N ASP A 160 1.90 75.35 -0.46
CA ASP A 160 1.39 74.65 0.73
C ASP A 160 0.79 75.62 1.76
N PRO A 161 -0.41 75.36 2.29
CA PRO A 161 -0.78 75.77 3.63
C PRO A 161 -0.33 74.70 4.62
N GLN A 162 0.48 75.11 5.60
CA GLN A 162 0.82 74.34 6.79
C GLN A 162 -0.43 73.78 7.47
N VAL A 163 -0.51 72.46 7.54
CA VAL A 163 -1.49 71.71 8.30
C VAL A 163 -1.12 71.78 9.78
N THR A 164 -1.98 72.40 10.60
CA THR A 164 -1.91 72.31 12.06
C THR A 164 -3.06 71.39 12.50
N ILE A 165 -2.73 70.15 12.88
CA ILE A 165 -3.70 69.15 13.35
C ILE A 165 -3.85 69.31 14.86
N VAL A 166 -5.06 69.65 15.31
CA VAL A 166 -5.47 69.49 16.69
C VAL A 166 -6.30 68.21 16.77
N ALA A 167 -5.88 67.29 17.61
CA ALA A 167 -6.67 66.12 18.00
C ALA A 167 -7.45 66.47 19.27
N ASP A 168 -8.78 66.42 19.17
CA ASP A 168 -9.71 66.29 20.29
C ASP A 168 -10.91 65.53 19.68
N GLY A 169 -11.18 64.29 20.04
CA GLY A 169 -11.89 63.94 21.27
C GLY A 169 -13.40 63.88 20.98
N ASP A 170 -13.94 62.67 20.81
CA ASP A 170 -15.36 62.31 20.96
C ASP A 170 -16.46 63.09 20.20
N GLN A 171 -16.17 63.64 19.02
CA GLN A 171 -17.20 64.29 18.18
C GLN A 171 -17.24 63.78 16.73
N LEU A 172 -18.46 63.46 16.27
CA LEU A 172 -18.84 63.28 14.86
C LEU A 172 -18.31 64.48 14.05
N THR A 173 -17.26 64.25 13.26
CA THR A 173 -16.53 65.32 12.57
C THR A 173 -17.03 65.43 11.13
N LEU A 174 -17.97 66.34 10.87
CA LEU A 174 -18.52 66.62 9.54
C LEU A 174 -17.58 67.43 8.60
N THR A 175 -16.33 67.72 9.00
CA THR A 175 -15.39 68.52 8.19
C THR A 175 -13.92 68.11 8.39
N GLY A 176 -13.58 66.84 8.11
CA GLY A 176 -12.20 66.32 8.03
C GLY A 176 -11.96 65.53 6.73
N PRO A 177 -10.72 65.07 6.42
CA PRO A 177 -10.42 64.36 5.16
C PRO A 177 -11.36 63.15 4.98
N SER A 178 -11.68 62.80 3.73
CA SER A 178 -12.76 61.87 3.32
C SER A 178 -12.65 60.43 3.85
N TRP A 179 -11.69 60.12 4.71
CA TRP A 179 -11.42 58.79 5.27
C TRP A 179 -10.67 58.88 6.61
N THR A 180 -10.86 57.86 7.45
CA THR A 180 -10.21 57.75 8.76
C THR A 180 -9.01 56.79 8.72
N LEU A 181 -7.79 57.31 8.94
CA LEU A 181 -6.50 56.61 8.70
C LEU A 181 -6.38 55.19 9.29
N ARG A 182 -7.01 54.90 10.43
CA ARG A 182 -6.92 53.59 11.11
C ARG A 182 -7.70 52.48 10.40
N TRP A 183 -8.79 52.81 9.72
CA TRP A 183 -9.64 51.85 8.99
C TRP A 183 -9.46 51.95 7.47
N ALA A 184 -8.72 52.95 6.98
CA ALA A 184 -8.48 53.16 5.56
C ALA A 184 -7.62 52.04 4.95
N ALA A 185 -7.98 51.63 3.74
CA ALA A 185 -7.20 50.65 2.97
C ALA A 185 -5.92 51.29 2.39
N PRO A 186 -4.85 50.52 2.15
CA PRO A 186 -3.58 51.05 1.64
C PRO A 186 -3.74 51.85 0.35
N GLU A 187 -4.62 51.42 -0.56
CA GLU A 187 -4.89 52.12 -1.81
C GLU A 187 -5.58 53.48 -1.63
N VAL A 188 -6.40 53.64 -0.58
CA VAL A 188 -7.08 54.91 -0.26
C VAL A 188 -6.07 55.96 0.22
N ILE A 189 -5.05 55.52 0.97
CA ILE A 189 -3.95 56.38 1.47
C ILE A 189 -3.03 56.81 0.32
N LEU A 190 -2.83 55.95 -0.69
CA LEU A 190 -1.92 56.20 -1.82
C LEU A 190 -2.54 57.08 -2.90
N ASP A 191 -3.81 56.84 -3.24
CA ASP A 191 -4.54 57.59 -4.28
C ASP A 191 -6.06 57.46 -4.07
N GLU A 192 -6.69 58.53 -3.57
CA GLU A 192 -8.13 58.56 -3.26
C GLU A 192 -9.02 58.29 -4.49
N GLU A 193 -8.55 58.61 -5.70
CA GLU A 193 -9.28 58.36 -6.96
C GLU A 193 -9.32 56.87 -7.36
N GLN A 194 -8.44 56.04 -6.81
CA GLN A 194 -8.37 54.59 -7.06
C GLN A 194 -9.19 53.74 -6.08
N SER A 195 -9.82 54.37 -5.07
CA SER A 195 -10.70 53.68 -4.12
C SER A 195 -11.97 53.15 -4.80
N ASP A 196 -12.34 51.91 -4.52
CA ASP A 196 -13.50 51.20 -5.10
C ASP A 196 -14.10 50.27 -4.02
N LEU A 197 -15.17 49.51 -4.32
CA LEU A 197 -15.85 48.62 -3.35
C LEU A 197 -14.91 47.78 -2.44
N PRO A 198 -13.75 47.24 -2.91
CA PRO A 198 -12.82 46.51 -2.06
C PRO A 198 -12.20 47.32 -0.90
N SER A 199 -12.22 48.66 -0.94
CA SER A 199 -11.74 49.48 0.18
C SER A 199 -12.67 49.37 1.38
N ASP A 200 -14.00 49.30 1.15
CA ASP A 200 -14.96 49.08 2.23
C ASP A 200 -14.78 47.69 2.85
N ILE A 201 -14.36 46.67 2.08
CA ILE A 201 -14.09 45.32 2.58
C ILE A 201 -12.93 45.31 3.58
N TRP A 202 -11.87 46.08 3.29
CA TRP A 202 -10.75 46.24 4.22
C TRP A 202 -11.21 46.90 5.53
N SER A 203 -11.99 47.97 5.42
CA SER A 203 -12.55 48.68 6.57
C SER A 203 -13.53 47.80 7.37
N ALA A 204 -14.34 47.00 6.69
CA ALA A 204 -15.25 46.03 7.31
C ALA A 204 -14.50 44.94 8.09
N GLY A 205 -13.32 44.50 7.62
CA GLY A 205 -12.43 43.62 8.39
C GLY A 205 -11.98 44.24 9.71
N TRP A 206 -11.66 45.54 9.70
CA TRP A 206 -11.31 46.29 10.92
C TRP A 206 -12.48 46.53 11.87
N VAL A 207 -13.67 46.78 11.32
CA VAL A 207 -14.90 46.81 12.12
C VAL A 207 -15.14 45.47 12.81
N CYS A 208 -14.94 44.34 12.12
CA CYS A 208 -15.04 43.01 12.75
C CYS A 208 -14.03 42.85 13.88
N TRP A 209 -12.78 43.24 13.65
CA TRP A 209 -11.74 43.21 14.68
C TRP A 209 -12.15 44.01 15.92
N GLU A 210 -12.65 45.21 15.73
CA GLU A 210 -13.05 46.09 16.83
C GLU A 210 -14.25 45.53 17.59
N ILE A 211 -15.28 45.03 16.88
CA ILE A 211 -16.45 44.39 17.50
C ILE A 211 -16.05 43.13 18.30
N MET A 212 -15.02 42.40 17.88
CA MET A 212 -14.60 41.16 18.54
C MET A 212 -13.52 41.33 19.60
N THR A 213 -12.82 42.46 19.65
CA THR A 213 -11.64 42.62 20.55
C THR A 213 -11.74 43.81 21.48
N ASP A 214 -12.75 44.67 21.30
CA ASP A 214 -12.90 45.96 21.99
C ASP A 214 -11.70 46.91 21.80
N LYS A 215 -10.84 46.62 20.81
CA LYS A 215 -9.63 47.38 20.49
C LYS A 215 -9.78 48.07 19.14
N ILE A 216 -9.47 49.37 19.12
CA ILE A 216 -9.30 50.10 17.86
C ILE A 216 -8.14 49.52 17.03
N PRO A 217 -8.20 49.64 15.69
CA PRO A 217 -7.08 49.27 14.83
C PRO A 217 -5.79 49.99 15.23
N PHE A 218 -4.72 49.22 15.40
CA PHE A 218 -3.38 49.71 15.78
C PHE A 218 -3.38 50.54 17.08
N SER A 219 -4.03 50.03 18.14
CA SER A 219 -4.09 50.67 19.46
C SER A 219 -2.71 50.90 20.10
N ASP A 220 -1.67 50.22 19.62
CA ASP A 220 -0.27 50.40 20.02
C ASP A 220 0.40 51.67 19.42
N ILE A 221 -0.22 52.32 18.43
CA ILE A 221 0.35 53.46 17.70
C ILE A 221 -0.50 54.71 17.89
N TYR A 222 0.12 55.77 18.42
CA TYR A 222 -0.51 57.07 18.66
C TYR A 222 -0.14 58.13 17.62
N GLU A 223 0.99 57.97 16.92
CA GLU A 223 1.48 58.91 15.92
C GLU A 223 1.02 58.55 14.49
N GLN A 224 0.64 59.57 13.70
CA GLN A 224 0.06 59.38 12.35
C GLN A 224 1.05 58.79 11.32
N TYR A 225 2.31 59.22 11.33
CA TYR A 225 3.31 58.74 10.35
C TYR A 225 3.68 57.25 10.54
N PRO A 226 3.97 56.76 11.76
CA PRO A 226 4.19 55.33 12.01
C PRO A 226 2.97 54.47 11.69
N LEU A 227 1.76 55.00 11.94
CA LEU A 227 0.50 54.32 11.62
C LEU A 227 0.36 54.16 10.09
N MET A 228 0.53 55.25 9.35
CA MET A 228 0.47 55.24 7.88
C MET A 228 1.49 54.26 7.29
N TYR A 229 2.73 54.27 7.79
CA TYR A 229 3.76 53.33 7.35
C TYR A 229 3.37 51.87 7.59
N ARG A 230 2.73 51.55 8.72
CA ARG A 230 2.29 50.18 9.05
C ARG A 230 1.14 49.71 8.17
N VAL A 231 0.18 50.59 7.86
CA VAL A 231 -0.92 50.29 6.94
C VAL A 231 -0.37 50.03 5.53
N LEU A 232 0.57 50.83 5.05
CA LEU A 232 1.22 50.64 3.73
C LEU A 232 2.05 49.35 3.62
N GLN A 233 2.45 48.75 4.75
CA GLN A 233 3.07 47.43 4.78
C GLN A 233 2.08 46.26 4.84
N ALA A 234 0.76 46.53 4.93
CA ALA A 234 -0.30 45.55 5.25
C ALA A 234 0.05 44.65 6.45
N LYS A 235 0.76 45.20 7.43
CA LYS A 235 1.14 44.45 8.63
C LYS A 235 -0.01 44.47 9.65
N VAL A 236 -0.97 43.57 9.44
CA VAL A 236 -2.14 43.37 10.31
C VAL A 236 -1.83 42.44 11.50
N PRO A 237 -2.56 42.54 12.63
CA PRO A 237 -2.44 41.63 13.76
C PRO A 237 -2.77 40.17 13.40
N SER A 238 -2.21 39.22 14.16
CA SER A 238 -2.58 37.82 14.07
C SER A 238 -3.99 37.62 14.67
N THR A 239 -4.97 37.25 13.84
CA THR A 239 -6.36 37.02 14.27
C THR A 239 -6.50 35.82 15.22
N ARG A 240 -5.58 34.85 15.13
CA ARG A 240 -5.62 33.60 15.92
C ARG A 240 -5.05 33.71 17.34
N GLU A 241 -4.32 34.79 17.64
CA GLU A 241 -3.66 34.96 18.95
C GLU A 241 -4.56 35.68 19.97
N ASP A 242 -5.65 36.32 19.53
CA ASP A 242 -6.61 36.96 20.42
C ASP A 242 -7.62 35.94 20.98
N ALA A 243 -7.90 36.02 22.29
CA ALA A 243 -8.70 35.03 23.00
C ALA A 243 -10.18 34.98 22.55
N GLN A 244 -10.75 36.08 22.05
CA GLN A 244 -12.13 36.12 21.55
C GLN A 244 -12.19 35.75 20.07
N LEU A 245 -11.27 36.26 19.24
CA LEU A 245 -11.23 35.93 17.82
C LEU A 245 -10.82 34.47 17.58
N GLY A 246 -9.85 33.96 18.34
CA GLY A 246 -9.37 32.57 18.24
C GLY A 246 -10.46 31.52 18.47
N GLN A 247 -11.59 31.91 19.08
CA GLN A 247 -12.75 31.05 19.27
C GLN A 247 -13.58 30.84 17.98
N ILE A 248 -13.45 31.67 16.95
CA ILE A 248 -14.16 31.49 15.66
C ILE A 248 -13.16 31.53 14.51
N VAL A 249 -12.60 30.35 14.20
CA VAL A 249 -11.59 30.19 13.16
C VAL A 249 -12.06 30.70 11.80
N SER A 250 -13.33 30.48 11.45
CA SER A 250 -13.92 30.94 10.19
C SER A 250 -13.94 32.47 10.09
N LEU A 251 -14.26 33.18 11.17
CA LEU A 251 -14.23 34.65 11.21
C LEU A 251 -12.81 35.18 11.07
N CYS A 252 -11.83 34.53 11.74
CA CYS A 252 -10.41 34.85 11.61
C CYS A 252 -9.91 34.71 10.17
N SER A 253 -10.34 33.65 9.46
CA SER A 253 -9.99 33.42 8.06
C SER A 253 -10.58 34.53 7.18
N MET A 254 -11.87 34.81 7.32
CA MET A 254 -12.57 35.87 6.58
C MET A 254 -11.89 37.24 6.75
N MET A 255 -11.56 37.62 7.99
CA MET A 255 -10.87 38.88 8.27
C MET A 255 -9.49 38.95 7.64
N THR A 256 -8.75 37.83 7.65
CA THR A 256 -7.44 37.74 6.99
C THR A 256 -7.57 37.93 5.48
N ASP A 257 -8.63 37.40 4.87
CA ASP A 257 -8.91 37.58 3.44
C ASP A 257 -9.34 39.02 3.10
N CYS A 258 -10.09 39.68 3.99
CA CYS A 258 -10.43 41.12 3.87
C CYS A 258 -9.19 42.02 3.87
N TRP A 259 -8.11 41.62 4.56
CA TRP A 259 -6.87 42.41 4.69
C TRP A 259 -5.77 42.05 3.69
N LYS A 260 -6.11 41.42 2.56
CA LYS A 260 -5.15 41.25 1.46
C LYS A 260 -4.72 42.61 0.91
N PHE A 261 -3.42 42.77 0.69
CA PHE A 261 -2.85 44.02 0.19
C PHE A 261 -3.40 44.39 -1.20
N ASP A 262 -3.45 43.43 -2.13
CA ASP A 262 -4.06 43.63 -3.45
C ASP A 262 -5.59 43.68 -3.34
N PRO A 263 -6.26 44.79 -3.71
CA PRO A 263 -7.72 44.92 -3.67
C PRO A 263 -8.45 43.84 -4.48
N LYS A 264 -7.86 43.32 -5.56
CA LYS A 264 -8.47 42.25 -6.38
C LYS A 264 -8.45 40.88 -5.70
N GLY A 265 -7.60 40.71 -4.70
CA GLY A 265 -7.50 39.47 -3.93
C GLY A 265 -8.50 39.38 -2.78
N ARG A 266 -9.15 40.49 -2.42
CA ARG A 266 -10.13 40.57 -1.32
C ARG A 266 -11.47 39.94 -1.74
N PRO A 267 -12.20 39.32 -0.78
CA PRO A 267 -13.52 38.79 -1.05
C PRO A 267 -14.53 39.91 -1.35
N SER A 268 -15.57 39.60 -2.11
CA SER A 268 -16.77 40.44 -2.19
C SER A 268 -17.58 40.33 -0.90
N ILE A 269 -18.37 41.36 -0.59
CA ILE A 269 -19.22 41.34 0.61
C ILE A 269 -20.23 40.18 0.62
N ALA A 270 -20.69 39.73 -0.56
CA ALA A 270 -21.53 38.55 -0.71
C ALA A 270 -20.79 37.24 -0.34
N GLN A 271 -19.50 37.13 -0.65
CA GLN A 271 -18.67 35.99 -0.20
C GLN A 271 -18.51 36.01 1.32
N CYS A 272 -18.24 37.18 1.92
CA CYS A 272 -18.16 37.31 3.37
C CYS A 272 -19.49 36.94 4.07
N LEU A 273 -20.63 37.36 3.52
CA LEU A 273 -21.95 36.99 4.06
C LEU A 273 -22.22 35.49 3.97
N ASN A 274 -21.72 34.81 2.93
CA ASN A 274 -21.83 33.35 2.83
C ASN A 274 -21.01 32.64 3.92
N GLU A 275 -19.85 33.17 4.28
CA GLU A 275 -19.05 32.65 5.40
C GLU A 275 -19.73 32.91 6.76
N LEU A 276 -20.29 34.11 6.96
CA LEU A 276 -21.02 34.48 8.18
C LEU A 276 -22.38 33.78 8.33
N LYS A 277 -22.95 33.24 7.25
CA LYS A 277 -24.29 32.63 7.25
C LYS A 277 -24.42 31.53 8.31
N TRP A 278 -23.38 30.72 8.48
CA TRP A 278 -23.36 29.51 9.30
C TRP A 278 -22.79 29.72 10.71
N MET A 279 -22.33 30.93 11.03
CA MET A 279 -21.79 31.24 12.36
C MET A 279 -22.93 31.49 13.35
N PRO A 280 -22.91 30.89 14.57
CA PRO A 280 -23.95 31.10 15.57
C PRO A 280 -24.05 32.58 15.96
N SER A 281 -25.23 33.17 15.80
CA SER A 281 -25.45 34.60 16.03
C SER A 281 -26.84 34.85 16.60
N ILE A 282 -26.94 35.72 17.61
CA ILE A 282 -28.21 36.13 18.19
C ILE A 282 -28.16 37.62 18.52
N PRO A 283 -29.17 38.44 18.15
CA PRO A 283 -29.21 39.83 18.59
C PRO A 283 -29.25 39.91 20.13
N PRO A 284 -28.57 40.89 20.74
CA PRO A 284 -28.67 41.11 22.17
C PRO A 284 -30.13 41.27 22.62
N LEU A 285 -30.53 40.56 23.68
CA LEU A 285 -31.86 40.72 24.28
C LEU A 285 -31.75 41.74 25.43
N GLY A 286 -32.48 42.84 25.33
CA GLY A 286 -32.27 44.03 26.14
C GLY A 286 -32.26 43.85 27.66
N GLY A 287 -31.35 44.56 28.32
CA GLY A 287 -31.27 44.68 29.78
C GLY A 287 -29.99 45.41 30.21
N THR A 288 -30.12 46.48 31.00
CA THR A 288 -28.98 47.20 31.57
C THR A 288 -28.26 46.35 32.61
N SER A 289 -26.93 46.32 32.50
CA SER A 289 -25.92 45.74 33.40
C SER A 289 -26.36 45.46 34.85
N GLY A 290 -26.18 44.22 35.30
CA GLY A 290 -26.24 43.90 36.74
C GLY A 290 -26.34 42.42 37.13
N SER A 291 -27.08 41.59 36.38
CA SER A 291 -27.21 40.14 36.63
C SER A 291 -28.02 39.52 35.48
N LYS A 292 -27.39 39.24 34.34
CA LYS A 292 -28.08 38.58 33.22
C LYS A 292 -27.90 37.07 33.39
N VAL A 293 -28.98 36.38 33.76
CA VAL A 293 -29.09 34.95 33.45
C VAL A 293 -29.15 34.85 31.92
N PRO A 294 -28.24 34.12 31.25
CA PRO A 294 -28.28 33.96 29.80
C PRO A 294 -29.63 33.40 29.35
N SER A 295 -30.24 33.95 28.29
CA SER A 295 -31.47 33.38 27.74
C SER A 295 -31.22 31.98 27.17
N ALA A 296 -32.26 31.16 27.06
CA ALA A 296 -32.11 29.82 26.52
C ALA A 296 -31.53 29.81 25.09
N GLN A 297 -31.92 30.79 24.27
CA GLN A 297 -31.39 30.95 22.91
C GLN A 297 -29.92 31.38 22.90
N LEU A 298 -29.49 32.23 23.85
CA LEU A 298 -28.07 32.60 23.97
C LEU A 298 -27.23 31.39 24.39
N LEU A 299 -27.69 30.60 25.36
CA LEU A 299 -27.05 29.36 25.79
C LEU A 299 -26.91 28.36 24.64
N LEU A 300 -27.96 28.21 23.82
CA LEU A 300 -27.92 27.39 22.60
C LEU A 300 -26.81 27.85 21.65
N GLN A 301 -26.76 29.14 21.31
CA GLN A 301 -25.75 29.67 20.38
C GLN A 301 -24.33 29.59 20.96
N MET A 302 -24.15 29.83 22.26
CA MET A 302 -22.86 29.63 22.93
C MET A 302 -22.44 28.16 22.89
N GLY A 303 -23.38 27.24 23.12
CA GLY A 303 -23.16 25.79 23.00
C GLY A 303 -22.72 25.40 21.59
N GLU A 304 -23.35 25.94 20.55
CA GLU A 304 -22.97 25.71 19.14
C GLU A 304 -21.54 26.21 18.85
N VAL A 305 -21.15 27.39 19.38
CA VAL A 305 -19.76 27.89 19.28
C VAL A 305 -18.79 26.91 19.95
N LYS A 306 -19.09 26.44 21.17
CA LYS A 306 -18.22 25.46 21.86
C LYS A 306 -18.18 24.10 21.16
N TYR A 307 -19.29 23.66 20.57
CA TYR A 307 -19.34 22.43 19.78
C TYR A 307 -18.46 22.52 18.54
N SER A 308 -18.47 23.66 17.84
CA SER A 308 -17.60 23.89 16.68
C SER A 308 -16.09 23.94 17.03
N GLN A 309 -15.76 24.11 18.30
CA GLN A 309 -14.39 24.07 18.85
C GLN A 309 -14.00 22.69 19.36
N ASP A 310 -14.84 21.67 19.15
CA ASP A 310 -14.65 20.31 19.66
C ASP A 310 -14.67 20.21 21.21
N LEU A 311 -15.18 21.24 21.89
CA LEU A 311 -15.31 21.29 23.36
C LEU A 311 -16.63 20.65 23.80
N HIS A 312 -16.77 19.35 23.54
CA HIS A 312 -18.02 18.61 23.73
C HIS A 312 -18.59 18.67 25.15
N GLU A 313 -17.76 18.61 26.19
CA GLU A 313 -18.26 18.66 27.58
C GLU A 313 -18.90 20.01 27.92
N THR A 314 -18.24 21.10 27.55
CA THR A 314 -18.75 22.46 27.79
C THR A 314 -19.98 22.74 26.93
N ALA A 315 -19.96 22.33 25.66
CA ALA A 315 -21.10 22.43 24.77
C ALA A 315 -22.32 21.67 25.31
N GLY A 316 -22.14 20.42 25.75
CA GLY A 316 -23.20 19.61 26.34
C GLY A 316 -23.80 20.25 27.59
N SER A 317 -22.98 20.83 28.46
CA SER A 317 -23.46 21.56 29.64
C SER A 317 -24.30 22.79 29.28
N LEU A 318 -23.87 23.56 28.27
CA LEU A 318 -24.60 24.73 27.79
C LEU A 318 -25.93 24.34 27.14
N PHE A 319 -25.94 23.29 26.30
CA PHE A 319 -27.17 22.77 25.72
C PHE A 319 -28.14 22.25 26.77
N GLN A 320 -27.66 21.53 27.79
CA GLN A 320 -28.52 21.07 28.89
C GLN A 320 -29.14 22.24 29.66
N GLN A 321 -28.36 23.28 29.97
CA GLN A 321 -28.89 24.50 30.60
C GLN A 321 -29.92 25.21 29.71
N ALA A 322 -29.69 25.24 28.39
CA ALA A 322 -30.65 25.78 27.42
C ALA A 322 -31.96 24.99 27.42
N VAL A 323 -31.90 23.65 27.45
CA VAL A 323 -33.08 22.77 27.55
C VAL A 323 -33.87 23.05 28.83
N ASP A 324 -33.19 23.09 29.98
CA ASP A 324 -33.82 23.27 31.28
C ASP A 324 -34.52 24.65 31.38
N LEU A 325 -33.85 25.71 30.91
CA LEU A 325 -34.38 27.07 30.91
C LEU A 325 -35.53 27.23 29.93
N ALA A 326 -35.37 26.79 28.68
CA ALA A 326 -36.40 26.87 27.65
C ALA A 326 -37.67 26.12 28.04
N THR A 327 -37.52 24.93 28.65
CA THR A 327 -38.65 24.14 29.15
C THR A 327 -39.37 24.84 30.30
N GLY A 328 -38.63 25.52 31.19
CA GLY A 328 -39.18 26.32 32.28
C GLY A 328 -39.91 27.58 31.82
N GLU A 329 -39.46 28.21 30.73
CA GLU A 329 -40.06 29.40 30.13
C GLU A 329 -41.22 29.08 29.16
N GLY A 330 -41.39 27.82 28.76
CA GLY A 330 -42.38 27.38 27.78
C GLY A 330 -41.95 27.61 26.32
N ASP A 331 -40.67 27.89 26.07
CA ASP A 331 -40.08 27.99 24.73
C ASP A 331 -39.69 26.59 24.23
N TYR A 332 -40.71 25.82 23.84
CA TYR A 332 -40.52 24.45 23.38
C TYR A 332 -39.73 24.34 22.07
N GLU A 333 -39.67 25.39 21.24
CA GLU A 333 -38.89 25.40 20.00
C GLU A 333 -37.38 25.41 20.32
N THR A 334 -36.94 26.33 21.20
CA THR A 334 -35.55 26.37 21.65
C THR A 334 -35.17 25.11 22.43
N ALA A 335 -36.09 24.57 23.25
CA ALA A 335 -35.85 23.33 23.98
C ALA A 335 -35.61 22.13 23.04
N ALA A 336 -36.41 21.99 21.97
CA ALA A 336 -36.24 20.91 21.00
C ALA A 336 -34.93 21.03 20.22
N ARG A 337 -34.58 22.24 19.76
CA ARG A 337 -33.28 22.49 19.08
C ARG A 337 -32.08 22.24 19.99
N ALA A 338 -32.17 22.62 21.26
CA ALA A 338 -31.11 22.35 22.24
C ALA A 338 -30.97 20.85 22.52
N LEU A 339 -32.06 20.08 22.54
CA LEU A 339 -32.03 18.62 22.63
C LEU A 339 -31.37 17.98 21.40
N GLU A 340 -31.64 18.46 20.19
CA GLU A 340 -30.98 17.98 18.95
C GLU A 340 -29.47 18.24 18.97
N CYS A 341 -29.06 19.44 19.41
CA CYS A 341 -27.65 19.79 19.55
C CYS A 341 -26.97 18.93 20.63
N LEU A 342 -27.64 18.73 21.78
CA LEU A 342 -27.16 17.84 22.84
C LEU A 342 -27.04 16.40 22.36
N ALA A 343 -27.99 15.92 21.55
CA ALA A 343 -27.92 14.59 20.94
C ALA A 343 -26.72 14.46 19.99
N SER A 344 -26.40 15.51 19.24
CA SER A 344 -25.21 15.58 18.38
C SER A 344 -23.91 15.53 19.20
N VAL A 345 -23.86 16.18 20.37
CA VAL A 345 -22.74 16.05 21.33
C VAL A 345 -22.61 14.63 21.83
N TYR A 346 -23.71 14.00 22.26
CA TYR A 346 -23.68 12.63 22.75
C TYR A 346 -23.26 11.64 21.66
N ASN A 347 -23.72 11.83 20.42
CA ASN A 347 -23.28 11.01 19.29
C ASN A 347 -21.77 11.18 19.02
N ALA A 348 -21.24 12.40 19.05
CA ALA A 348 -19.80 12.65 18.92
C ALA A 348 -18.99 11.99 20.05
N GLN A 349 -19.53 11.93 21.26
CA GLN A 349 -18.95 11.21 22.40
C GLN A 349 -19.21 9.69 22.38
N SER A 350 -19.81 9.15 21.32
CA SER A 350 -20.25 7.74 21.22
C SER A 350 -21.23 7.29 22.31
N LYS A 351 -21.90 8.24 22.99
CA LYS A 351 -23.01 8.03 23.94
C LYS A 351 -24.33 7.89 23.19
N CYS A 352 -24.38 6.83 22.41
CA CYS A 352 -25.44 6.55 21.44
C CYS A 352 -26.84 6.40 22.07
N THR A 353 -26.93 5.89 23.30
CA THR A 353 -28.19 5.74 24.03
C THR A 353 -28.78 7.10 24.42
N GLU A 354 -27.97 7.96 25.00
CA GLU A 354 -28.35 9.30 25.43
C GLU A 354 -28.69 10.19 24.22
N ALA A 355 -27.99 10.02 23.10
CA ALA A 355 -28.32 10.69 21.85
C ALA A 355 -29.72 10.31 21.33
N VAL A 356 -30.05 9.01 21.33
CA VAL A 356 -31.38 8.52 20.92
C VAL A 356 -32.47 9.07 21.85
N ASP A 357 -32.23 9.11 23.16
CA ASP A 357 -33.20 9.65 24.13
C ASP A 357 -33.46 11.15 23.88
N CYS A 358 -32.39 11.93 23.67
CA CYS A 358 -32.50 13.37 23.38
C CYS A 358 -33.27 13.64 22.09
N TYR A 359 -32.94 12.93 21.01
CA TYR A 359 -33.68 13.05 19.75
C TYR A 359 -35.13 12.57 19.87
N THR A 360 -35.41 11.53 20.65
CA THR A 360 -36.78 11.05 20.87
C THR A 360 -37.62 12.10 21.62
N HIS A 361 -37.03 12.78 22.60
CA HIS A 361 -37.69 13.89 23.29
C HIS A 361 -37.91 15.10 22.37
N ALA A 362 -36.91 15.49 21.55
CA ALA A 362 -37.09 16.55 20.57
C ALA A 362 -38.21 16.22 19.56
N LEU A 363 -38.29 14.97 19.10
CA LEU A 363 -39.30 14.50 18.17
C LEU A 363 -40.73 14.59 18.75
N ASP A 364 -40.90 14.25 20.03
CA ASP A 364 -42.19 14.39 20.73
C ASP A 364 -42.61 15.86 20.86
N ILE A 365 -41.67 16.75 21.17
CA ILE A 365 -41.93 18.20 21.25
C ILE A 365 -42.38 18.73 19.88
N HIS A 366 -41.62 18.48 18.81
CA HIS A 366 -41.98 18.95 17.47
C HIS A 366 -43.30 18.34 16.98
N THR A 367 -43.58 17.08 17.33
CA THR A 367 -44.86 16.42 17.02
C THR A 367 -46.05 17.09 17.71
N ARG A 368 -45.89 17.50 18.98
CA ARG A 368 -46.94 18.22 19.72
C ARG A 368 -47.14 19.65 19.23
N ASN A 369 -46.06 20.30 18.79
CA ASN A 369 -46.09 21.67 18.28
C ASN A 369 -46.54 21.76 16.82
N GLY A 370 -46.58 20.64 16.10
CA GLY A 370 -46.91 20.60 14.68
C GLY A 370 -45.80 21.13 13.77
N ASP A 371 -44.55 21.13 14.22
CA ASP A 371 -43.40 21.53 13.42
C ASP A 371 -42.90 20.37 12.56
N ASP A 372 -43.44 20.26 11.35
CA ASP A 372 -43.05 19.20 10.41
C ASP A 372 -41.59 19.29 9.95
N GLN A 373 -41.01 20.49 9.88
CA GLN A 373 -39.60 20.66 9.54
C GLN A 373 -38.70 20.15 10.67
N GLY A 374 -38.98 20.55 11.92
CA GLY A 374 -38.30 20.07 13.11
C GLY A 374 -38.36 18.54 13.23
N ARG A 375 -39.55 17.95 13.09
CA ARG A 375 -39.73 16.48 13.09
C ARG A 375 -38.86 15.77 12.06
N ALA A 376 -38.80 16.31 10.84
CA ALA A 376 -38.02 15.72 9.76
C ALA A 376 -36.51 15.83 10.02
N ASN A 377 -36.03 16.97 10.51
CA ASN A 377 -34.63 17.17 10.92
C ASN A 377 -34.24 16.20 12.06
N THR A 378 -35.09 16.06 13.08
CA THR A 378 -34.85 15.12 14.18
C THR A 378 -34.77 13.66 13.71
N LEU A 379 -35.65 13.26 12.78
CA LEU A 379 -35.63 11.92 12.19
C LEU A 379 -34.38 11.68 11.32
N ASP A 380 -33.90 12.69 10.60
CA ASP A 380 -32.64 12.62 9.86
C ASP A 380 -31.46 12.40 10.83
N GLY A 381 -31.39 13.16 11.92
CA GLY A 381 -30.40 13.00 12.99
C GLY A 381 -30.47 11.63 13.70
N LEU A 382 -31.67 11.10 13.95
CA LEU A 382 -31.85 9.72 14.43
C LEU A 382 -31.32 8.69 13.43
N GLY A 383 -31.52 8.94 12.13
CA GLY A 383 -30.95 8.13 11.06
C GLY A 383 -29.42 8.07 11.12
N ASP A 384 -28.76 9.21 11.37
CA ASP A 384 -27.31 9.30 11.53
C ASP A 384 -26.82 8.52 12.76
N VAL A 385 -27.52 8.60 13.89
CA VAL A 385 -27.19 7.87 15.12
C VAL A 385 -27.43 6.36 14.96
N TYR A 386 -28.52 5.94 14.31
CA TYR A 386 -28.71 4.51 14.02
C TYR A 386 -27.69 3.98 13.02
N ARG A 387 -27.25 4.80 12.06
CA ARG A 387 -26.15 4.45 11.16
C ARG A 387 -24.84 4.24 11.93
N SER A 388 -24.50 5.14 12.88
CA SER A 388 -23.27 4.99 13.70
C SER A 388 -23.32 3.77 14.62
N GLN A 389 -24.50 3.33 15.05
CA GLN A 389 -24.72 2.09 15.80
C GLN A 389 -24.75 0.82 14.93
N SER A 390 -24.55 0.92 13.62
CA SER A 390 -24.75 -0.19 12.65
C SER A 390 -26.17 -0.78 12.65
N LYS A 391 -27.16 -0.05 13.16
CA LYS A 391 -28.60 -0.41 13.14
C LYS A 391 -29.22 0.03 11.80
N HIS A 392 -28.83 -0.66 10.74
CA HIS A 392 -29.12 -0.24 9.37
C HIS A 392 -30.62 -0.21 9.03
N ALA A 393 -31.43 -1.09 9.63
CA ALA A 393 -32.87 -1.13 9.37
C ALA A 393 -33.60 0.06 9.99
N GLU A 394 -33.25 0.40 11.23
CA GLU A 394 -33.77 1.56 11.95
C GLU A 394 -33.32 2.87 11.30
N ALA A 395 -32.06 2.94 10.85
CA ALA A 395 -31.56 4.09 10.08
C ALA A 395 -32.34 4.27 8.77
N GLU A 396 -32.53 3.19 7.99
CA GLU A 396 -33.32 3.22 6.75
C GLU A 396 -34.75 3.73 7.01
N GLN A 397 -35.38 3.25 8.08
CA GLN A 397 -36.72 3.68 8.47
C GLN A 397 -36.76 5.18 8.82
N SER A 398 -35.85 5.65 9.67
CA SER A 398 -35.79 7.07 10.09
C SER A 398 -35.57 8.00 8.90
N TYR A 399 -34.60 7.71 8.03
CA TYR A 399 -34.38 8.52 6.83
C TYR A 399 -35.57 8.50 5.86
N THR A 400 -36.24 7.35 5.69
CA THR A 400 -37.41 7.25 4.82
C THR A 400 -38.58 8.09 5.34
N GLN A 401 -38.79 8.11 6.66
CA GLN A 401 -39.82 8.94 7.29
C GLN A 401 -39.49 10.42 7.17
N ALA A 402 -38.26 10.83 7.48
CA ALA A 402 -37.78 12.21 7.30
C ALA A 402 -37.96 12.66 5.84
N HIS A 403 -37.54 11.83 4.87
CA HIS A 403 -37.66 12.12 3.45
C HIS A 403 -39.11 12.35 3.03
N GLY A 404 -40.05 11.51 3.51
CA GLY A 404 -41.48 11.66 3.24
C GLY A 404 -42.05 13.00 3.73
N ILE A 405 -41.62 13.45 4.92
CA ILE A 405 -42.04 14.75 5.46
C ILE A 405 -41.44 15.90 4.64
N PHE A 406 -40.14 15.85 4.31
CA PHE A 406 -39.50 16.87 3.48
C PHE A 406 -40.08 16.98 2.06
N ILE A 407 -40.58 15.88 1.49
CA ILE A 407 -41.37 15.91 0.25
C ILE A 407 -42.68 16.67 0.47
N HIS A 408 -43.40 16.40 1.56
CA HIS A 408 -44.69 17.01 1.84
C HIS A 408 -44.61 18.52 2.02
N ILE A 409 -43.58 19.00 2.72
CA ILE A 409 -43.37 20.44 2.98
C ILE A 409 -42.56 21.15 1.89
N GLY A 410 -42.06 20.43 0.88
CA GLY A 410 -41.30 21.00 -0.24
C GLY A 410 -39.88 21.46 0.12
N HIS A 411 -39.27 20.89 1.16
CA HIS A 411 -37.93 21.27 1.62
C HIS A 411 -36.82 20.49 0.88
N GLU A 412 -36.36 21.03 -0.25
CA GLU A 412 -35.43 20.35 -1.18
C GLU A 412 -34.07 19.95 -0.56
N GLU A 413 -33.53 20.78 0.34
CA GLU A 413 -32.26 20.50 1.03
C GLU A 413 -32.38 19.27 1.95
N GLY A 414 -33.47 19.19 2.73
CA GLY A 414 -33.75 18.03 3.59
C GLY A 414 -34.03 16.76 2.78
N GLN A 415 -34.67 16.88 1.62
CA GLN A 415 -34.83 15.76 0.70
C GLN A 415 -33.47 15.24 0.20
N ALA A 416 -32.52 16.14 -0.11
CA ALA A 416 -31.19 15.77 -0.56
C ALA A 416 -30.37 15.07 0.54
N ASN A 417 -30.40 15.61 1.77
CA ASN A 417 -29.70 15.06 2.93
C ASN A 417 -30.17 13.62 3.26
N THR A 418 -31.49 13.44 3.36
CA THR A 418 -32.09 12.12 3.64
C THR A 418 -31.81 11.09 2.53
N LEU A 419 -31.81 11.51 1.25
CA LEU A 419 -31.44 10.63 0.14
C LEU A 419 -29.97 10.26 0.13
N ARG A 420 -29.07 11.17 0.54
CA ARG A 420 -27.65 10.86 0.75
C ARG A 420 -27.50 9.82 1.86
N GLY A 421 -28.14 10.02 3.01
CA GLY A 421 -28.14 9.07 4.12
C GLY A 421 -28.67 7.68 3.73
N LEU A 422 -29.78 7.61 2.98
CA LEU A 422 -30.27 6.36 2.39
C LEU A 422 -29.27 5.74 1.41
N GLY A 423 -28.57 6.56 0.63
CA GLY A 423 -27.48 6.13 -0.25
C GLY A 423 -26.38 5.41 0.53
N ASP A 424 -25.94 5.98 1.65
CA ASP A 424 -24.92 5.40 2.52
C ASP A 424 -25.39 4.05 3.10
N ILE A 425 -26.63 3.98 3.61
CA ILE A 425 -27.20 2.74 4.15
C ILE A 425 -27.30 1.65 3.09
N TYR A 426 -27.81 1.98 1.90
CA TYR A 426 -27.90 1.02 0.81
C TYR A 426 -26.53 0.56 0.31
N GLN A 427 -25.52 1.41 0.37
CA GLN A 427 -24.15 1.01 0.07
C GLN A 427 -23.62 0.00 1.10
N ILE A 428 -23.81 0.24 2.40
CA ILE A 428 -23.36 -0.67 3.47
C ILE A 428 -24.08 -2.02 3.38
N GLN A 429 -25.38 -2.02 3.05
CA GLN A 429 -26.16 -3.24 2.82
C GLN A 429 -25.86 -3.94 1.47
N ALA A 430 -24.88 -3.46 0.71
CA ALA A 430 -24.53 -3.93 -0.64
C ALA A 430 -25.69 -3.85 -1.68
N LYS A 431 -26.73 -3.05 -1.40
CA LYS A 431 -27.83 -2.71 -2.33
C LYS A 431 -27.39 -1.62 -3.30
N TYR A 432 -26.39 -1.93 -4.12
CA TYR A 432 -25.69 -0.95 -4.95
C TYR A 432 -26.57 -0.29 -6.04
N ALA A 433 -27.68 -0.92 -6.44
CA ALA A 433 -28.58 -0.33 -7.42
C ALA A 433 -29.43 0.78 -6.81
N GLU A 434 -29.93 0.55 -5.59
CA GLU A 434 -30.68 1.48 -4.76
C GLU A 434 -29.77 2.64 -4.32
N ALA A 435 -28.58 2.35 -3.79
CA ALA A 435 -27.60 3.36 -3.38
C ALA A 435 -27.30 4.34 -4.52
N LYS A 436 -27.05 3.82 -5.72
CA LYS A 436 -26.82 4.64 -6.91
C LYS A 436 -28.01 5.55 -7.25
N ARG A 437 -29.25 5.05 -7.15
CA ARG A 437 -30.44 5.87 -7.41
C ARG A 437 -30.56 6.99 -6.39
N SER A 438 -30.37 6.67 -5.10
CA SER A 438 -30.45 7.65 -4.01
C SER A 438 -29.39 8.74 -4.15
N TYR A 439 -28.12 8.38 -4.38
CA TYR A 439 -27.05 9.37 -4.57
C TYR A 439 -27.25 10.23 -5.83
N ASN A 440 -27.69 9.66 -6.96
CA ASN A 440 -27.98 10.45 -8.16
C ASN A 440 -29.09 11.49 -7.89
N ARG A 441 -30.17 11.07 -7.22
CA ARG A 441 -31.30 11.96 -6.88
C ARG A 441 -30.86 13.06 -5.90
N ALA A 442 -30.08 12.71 -4.89
CA ALA A 442 -29.48 13.68 -3.97
C ALA A 442 -28.55 14.66 -4.69
N HIS A 443 -27.71 14.17 -5.61
CA HIS A 443 -26.81 15.00 -6.40
C HIS A 443 -27.56 16.05 -7.24
N ASP A 444 -28.65 15.65 -7.90
CA ASP A 444 -29.48 16.54 -8.70
C ASP A 444 -30.17 17.61 -7.82
N LEU A 445 -30.65 17.23 -6.63
CA LEU A 445 -31.25 18.17 -5.68
C LEU A 445 -30.22 19.17 -5.13
N TYR A 446 -29.03 18.72 -4.73
CA TYR A 446 -27.97 19.64 -4.30
C TYR A 446 -27.49 20.56 -5.45
N ALA A 447 -27.58 20.11 -6.71
CA ALA A 447 -27.34 20.97 -7.87
C ALA A 447 -28.40 22.05 -8.04
N LEU A 448 -29.66 21.75 -7.70
CA LEU A 448 -30.78 22.69 -7.74
C LEU A 448 -30.70 23.71 -6.59
N THR A 449 -30.41 23.27 -5.38
CA THR A 449 -30.28 24.14 -4.20
C THR A 449 -28.98 24.96 -4.17
N GLY A 450 -28.02 24.62 -5.04
CA GLY A 450 -26.75 25.32 -5.14
C GLY A 450 -25.76 24.93 -4.04
N ASP A 451 -25.87 23.73 -3.46
CA ASP A 451 -24.94 23.22 -2.45
C ASP A 451 -23.79 22.42 -3.11
N PRO A 452 -22.59 23.01 -3.26
CA PRO A 452 -21.46 22.30 -3.83
C PRO A 452 -20.91 21.18 -2.92
N LEU A 453 -21.07 21.28 -1.60
CA LEU A 453 -20.55 20.30 -0.65
C LEU A 453 -21.34 18.99 -0.73
N GLY A 454 -22.68 19.06 -0.65
CA GLY A 454 -23.56 17.91 -0.84
C GLY A 454 -23.38 17.23 -2.21
N ARG A 455 -23.15 18.01 -3.28
CA ARG A 455 -22.81 17.48 -4.61
C ARG A 455 -21.50 16.71 -4.62
N ALA A 456 -20.46 17.20 -3.96
CA ALA A 456 -19.17 16.54 -3.91
C ALA A 456 -19.25 15.23 -3.09
N ASN A 457 -19.96 15.26 -1.95
CA ASN A 457 -20.18 14.09 -1.11
C ASN A 457 -20.97 12.98 -1.84
N THR A 458 -22.02 13.34 -2.58
CA THR A 458 -22.77 12.36 -3.39
C THR A 458 -21.95 11.76 -4.53
N LEU A 459 -21.05 12.54 -5.15
CA LEU A 459 -20.10 12.02 -6.15
C LEU A 459 -19.11 11.03 -5.54
N ASN A 460 -18.61 11.29 -4.32
CA ASN A 460 -17.79 10.33 -3.58
C ASN A 460 -18.54 9.03 -3.28
N GLY A 461 -19.78 9.11 -2.77
CA GLY A 461 -20.63 7.93 -2.55
C GLY A 461 -20.87 7.13 -3.84
N LEU A 462 -21.14 7.80 -4.96
CA LEU A 462 -21.23 7.15 -6.27
C LEU A 462 -19.92 6.47 -6.67
N ALA A 463 -18.78 7.12 -6.43
CA ALA A 463 -17.48 6.58 -6.75
C ALA A 463 -17.20 5.28 -5.97
N GLU A 464 -17.53 5.24 -4.68
CA GLU A 464 -17.47 4.02 -3.84
C GLU A 464 -18.38 2.92 -4.38
N VAL A 465 -19.63 3.23 -4.71
CA VAL A 465 -20.58 2.25 -5.29
C VAL A 465 -20.02 1.65 -6.59
N TYR A 466 -19.39 2.45 -7.45
CA TYR A 466 -18.74 1.94 -8.66
C TYR A 466 -17.45 1.15 -8.36
N ARG A 467 -16.72 1.48 -7.29
CA ARG A 467 -15.54 0.73 -6.82
C ARG A 467 -15.93 -0.67 -6.37
N TYR A 468 -16.95 -0.80 -5.50
CA TYR A 468 -17.46 -2.09 -5.03
C TYR A 468 -18.06 -2.96 -6.15
N ARG A 469 -18.53 -2.34 -7.23
CA ARG A 469 -19.00 -3.05 -8.44
C ARG A 469 -17.90 -3.33 -9.45
N PHE A 470 -16.63 -3.17 -9.08
CA PHE A 470 -15.45 -3.41 -9.93
C PHE A 470 -15.41 -2.54 -11.20
N LYS A 471 -16.16 -1.42 -11.24
CA LYS A 471 -16.24 -0.48 -12.37
C LYS A 471 -15.30 0.71 -12.15
N TYR A 472 -14.02 0.42 -12.01
CA TYR A 472 -12.98 1.36 -11.59
C TYR A 472 -12.87 2.61 -12.46
N SER A 473 -13.04 2.51 -13.79
CA SER A 473 -12.97 3.67 -14.68
C SER A 473 -14.04 4.72 -14.38
N LYS A 474 -15.26 4.29 -14.01
CA LYS A 474 -16.33 5.22 -13.60
C LYS A 474 -16.08 5.77 -12.20
N SER A 475 -15.60 4.93 -11.28
CA SER A 475 -15.22 5.36 -9.94
C SER A 475 -14.19 6.50 -9.97
N ILE A 476 -13.12 6.36 -10.75
CA ILE A 476 -12.10 7.40 -10.95
C ILE A 476 -12.71 8.69 -11.50
N GLN A 477 -13.65 8.61 -12.46
CA GLN A 477 -14.32 9.80 -13.00
C GLN A 477 -15.09 10.56 -11.92
N PHE A 478 -15.87 9.86 -11.09
CA PHE A 478 -16.64 10.48 -10.03
C PHE A 478 -15.77 11.09 -8.93
N TYR A 479 -14.74 10.38 -8.44
CA TYR A 479 -13.79 10.96 -7.50
C TYR A 479 -13.06 12.18 -8.08
N THR A 480 -12.66 12.15 -9.35
CA THR A 480 -11.98 13.30 -9.97
C THR A 480 -12.89 14.54 -10.03
N GLN A 481 -14.19 14.33 -10.29
CA GLN A 481 -15.17 15.42 -10.24
C GLN A 481 -15.37 15.94 -8.82
N ALA A 482 -15.52 15.05 -7.83
CA ALA A 482 -15.66 15.41 -6.42
C ALA A 482 -14.43 16.21 -5.95
N GLN A 483 -13.22 15.73 -6.26
CA GLN A 483 -11.95 16.40 -5.94
C GLN A 483 -11.91 17.83 -6.49
N GLY A 484 -12.37 18.03 -7.73
CA GLY A 484 -12.43 19.35 -8.36
C GLY A 484 -13.38 20.30 -7.63
N ILE A 485 -14.53 19.80 -7.17
CA ILE A 485 -15.48 20.60 -6.38
C ILE A 485 -14.90 20.93 -5.00
N PHE A 486 -14.39 19.95 -4.26
CA PHE A 486 -13.75 20.15 -2.95
C PHE A 486 -12.59 21.15 -3.02
N THR A 487 -11.76 21.06 -4.07
CA THR A 487 -10.67 22.02 -4.31
C THR A 487 -11.19 23.44 -4.51
N ARG A 488 -12.30 23.61 -5.26
CA ARG A 488 -12.89 24.93 -5.54
C ARG A 488 -13.54 25.56 -4.31
N ILE A 489 -14.14 24.75 -3.43
CA ILE A 489 -14.79 25.24 -2.21
C ILE A 489 -13.85 25.32 -1.01
N GLY A 490 -12.60 24.89 -1.14
CA GLY A 490 -11.61 24.92 -0.06
C GLY A 490 -11.81 23.87 1.02
N ASP A 491 -12.65 22.84 0.79
CA ASP A 491 -12.85 21.74 1.74
C ASP A 491 -11.71 20.73 1.61
N ASP A 492 -10.70 20.93 2.45
CA ASP A 492 -9.50 20.10 2.48
C ASP A 492 -9.78 18.67 2.99
N LEU A 493 -10.72 18.47 3.92
CA LEU A 493 -11.08 17.15 4.44
C LEU A 493 -11.76 16.30 3.36
N GLY A 494 -12.77 16.84 2.69
CA GLY A 494 -13.42 16.18 1.56
C GLY A 494 -12.44 15.88 0.43
N ARG A 495 -11.50 16.80 0.15
CA ARG A 495 -10.44 16.57 -0.85
C ARG A 495 -9.50 15.42 -0.45
N ALA A 496 -9.09 15.33 0.80
CA ALA A 496 -8.22 14.27 1.30
C ALA A 496 -8.91 12.91 1.27
N ASN A 497 -10.17 12.82 1.72
CA ASN A 497 -10.98 11.60 1.66
C ASN A 497 -11.13 11.09 0.22
N THR A 498 -11.35 12.01 -0.73
CA THR A 498 -11.44 11.70 -2.16
C THR A 498 -10.13 11.14 -2.73
N LEU A 499 -9.00 11.73 -2.33
CA LEU A 499 -7.66 11.27 -2.73
C LEU A 499 -7.33 9.89 -2.15
N ASN A 500 -7.73 9.63 -0.90
CA ASN A 500 -7.59 8.33 -0.25
C ASN A 500 -8.39 7.25 -1.02
N GLY A 501 -9.64 7.54 -1.39
CA GLY A 501 -10.48 6.67 -2.23
C GLY A 501 -9.89 6.43 -3.64
N LEU A 502 -9.36 7.47 -4.29
CA LEU A 502 -8.61 7.33 -5.55
C LEU A 502 -7.38 6.42 -5.40
N GLY A 503 -6.65 6.55 -4.29
CA GLY A 503 -5.54 5.69 -3.92
C GLY A 503 -5.95 4.22 -3.95
N ALA A 504 -7.06 3.89 -3.28
CA ALA A 504 -7.61 2.53 -3.22
C ALA A 504 -8.05 2.01 -4.59
N VAL A 505 -8.69 2.83 -5.42
CA VAL A 505 -9.08 2.40 -6.78
C VAL A 505 -7.85 2.16 -7.67
N TYR A 506 -6.84 3.02 -7.61
CA TYR A 506 -5.61 2.81 -8.36
C TYR A 506 -4.84 1.58 -7.90
N GLN A 507 -4.89 1.27 -6.59
CA GLN A 507 -4.35 0.03 -6.04
C GLN A 507 -5.01 -1.20 -6.65
N LEU A 508 -6.35 -1.24 -6.68
CA LEU A 508 -7.12 -2.36 -7.27
C LEU A 508 -6.90 -2.52 -8.79
N GLN A 509 -6.41 -1.48 -9.48
CA GLN A 509 -6.00 -1.55 -10.88
C GLN A 509 -4.51 -1.86 -11.07
N SER A 510 -3.79 -2.19 -10.01
CA SER A 510 -2.33 -2.39 -9.98
C SER A 510 -1.53 -1.18 -10.50
N LYS A 511 -2.11 0.03 -10.44
CA LYS A 511 -1.46 1.29 -10.83
C LYS A 511 -0.73 1.90 -9.65
N TYR A 512 0.24 1.17 -9.11
CA TYR A 512 0.91 1.47 -7.84
C TYR A 512 1.50 2.88 -7.77
N THR A 513 2.10 3.40 -8.85
CA THR A 513 2.66 4.76 -8.86
C THR A 513 1.59 5.85 -8.69
N LYS A 514 0.41 5.68 -9.29
CA LYS A 514 -0.72 6.63 -9.13
C LYS A 514 -1.37 6.50 -7.77
N SER A 515 -1.47 5.27 -7.25
CA SER A 515 -1.98 5.00 -5.91
C SER A 515 -1.09 5.65 -4.85
N LYS A 516 0.23 5.40 -4.88
CA LYS A 516 1.22 6.03 -3.98
C LYS A 516 1.08 7.55 -3.98
N ARG A 517 1.03 8.18 -5.17
CA ARG A 517 0.85 9.63 -5.27
C ARG A 517 -0.44 10.12 -4.61
N SER A 518 -1.55 9.42 -4.81
CA SER A 518 -2.85 9.82 -4.26
C SER A 518 -2.87 9.71 -2.74
N TYR A 519 -2.35 8.61 -2.18
CA TYR A 519 -2.24 8.46 -0.73
C TYR A 519 -1.25 9.46 -0.10
N THR A 520 -0.10 9.76 -0.74
CA THR A 520 0.83 10.79 -0.25
C THR A 520 0.17 12.16 -0.20
N GLN A 521 -0.58 12.55 -1.24
CA GLN A 521 -1.31 13.82 -1.25
C GLN A 521 -2.42 13.86 -0.18
N ALA A 522 -3.12 12.75 0.05
CA ALA A 522 -4.11 12.66 1.13
C ALA A 522 -3.44 12.85 2.50
N TYR A 523 -2.35 12.12 2.75
CA TYR A 523 -1.56 12.21 3.99
C TYR A 523 -1.09 13.64 4.27
N GLU A 524 -0.49 14.33 3.29
CA GLU A 524 -0.04 15.73 3.43
C GLU A 524 -1.18 16.68 3.83
N ILE A 525 -2.38 16.47 3.26
CA ILE A 525 -3.55 17.29 3.60
C ILE A 525 -4.04 16.97 5.01
N TYR A 526 -4.18 15.69 5.36
CA TYR A 526 -4.61 15.27 6.70
C TYR A 526 -3.67 15.80 7.79
N THR A 527 -2.35 15.73 7.56
CA THR A 527 -1.35 16.33 8.48
C THR A 527 -1.53 17.84 8.63
N ARG A 528 -1.83 18.56 7.55
CA ARG A 528 -2.05 20.02 7.60
C ARG A 528 -3.33 20.40 8.34
N ILE A 529 -4.37 19.59 8.28
CA ILE A 529 -5.65 19.82 9.00
C ILE A 529 -5.70 19.16 10.38
N ASN A 530 -4.61 18.50 10.81
CA ASN A 530 -4.52 17.73 12.05
C ASN A 530 -5.57 16.62 12.20
N ASP A 531 -5.95 15.97 11.09
CA ASP A 531 -6.80 14.78 11.12
C ASP A 531 -5.93 13.53 11.29
N ASP A 532 -5.78 13.09 12.54
CA ASP A 532 -4.94 11.94 12.88
C ASP A 532 -5.50 10.62 12.33
N GLN A 533 -6.83 10.43 12.29
CA GLN A 533 -7.45 9.22 11.74
C GLN A 533 -7.19 9.13 10.23
N GLY A 534 -7.40 10.23 9.51
CA GLY A 534 -7.11 10.32 8.08
C GLY A 534 -5.63 10.08 7.76
N GLN A 535 -4.72 10.63 8.59
CA GLN A 535 -3.28 10.38 8.47
C GLN A 535 -2.94 8.89 8.59
N ALA A 536 -3.48 8.21 9.60
CA ALA A 536 -3.23 6.79 9.83
C ALA A 536 -3.76 5.92 8.67
N ASN A 537 -4.98 6.19 8.20
CA ASN A 537 -5.58 5.49 7.06
C ASN A 537 -4.77 5.65 5.77
N ALA A 538 -4.28 6.87 5.49
CA ALA A 538 -3.45 7.12 4.32
C ALA A 538 -2.08 6.43 4.41
N LEU A 539 -1.49 6.37 5.62
CA LEU A 539 -0.23 5.66 5.87
C LEU A 539 -0.38 4.14 5.75
N GLU A 540 -1.50 3.57 6.19
CA GLU A 540 -1.81 2.15 5.99
C GLU A 540 -1.88 1.82 4.49
N GLY A 541 -2.59 2.64 3.71
CA GLY A 541 -2.65 2.52 2.24
C GLY A 541 -1.27 2.66 1.58
N LEU A 542 -0.45 3.62 2.04
CA LEU A 542 0.94 3.75 1.58
C LEU A 542 1.78 2.52 1.91
N GLY A 543 1.65 1.98 3.12
CA GLY A 543 2.34 0.78 3.58
C GLY A 543 2.04 -0.40 2.65
N HIS A 544 0.77 -0.59 2.32
CA HIS A 544 0.33 -1.67 1.42
C HIS A 544 0.92 -1.50 0.01
N ILE A 545 0.88 -0.29 -0.56
CA ILE A 545 1.47 -0.02 -1.87
C ILE A 545 3.00 -0.21 -1.87
N GLN A 546 3.67 0.22 -0.81
CA GLN A 546 5.11 0.03 -0.66
C GLN A 546 5.47 -1.46 -0.56
N GLN A 547 4.67 -2.26 0.15
CA GLN A 547 4.81 -3.72 0.21
C GLN A 547 4.67 -4.35 -1.18
N LEU A 548 3.64 -3.99 -1.95
CA LEU A 548 3.43 -4.48 -3.33
C LEU A 548 4.54 -4.05 -4.29
N GLN A 549 5.24 -2.95 -4.00
CA GLN A 549 6.44 -2.52 -4.74
C GLN A 549 7.75 -3.12 -4.20
N SER A 550 7.68 -4.08 -3.28
CA SER A 550 8.82 -4.69 -2.58
C SER A 550 9.69 -3.70 -1.80
N LYS A 551 9.17 -2.52 -1.47
CA LYS A 551 9.84 -1.48 -0.67
C LYS A 551 9.59 -1.70 0.81
N TYR A 552 10.01 -2.87 1.31
CA TYR A 552 9.67 -3.34 2.64
C TYR A 552 10.16 -2.43 3.78
N ILE A 553 11.27 -1.69 3.60
CA ILE A 553 11.75 -0.73 4.61
C ILE A 553 10.81 0.47 4.72
N GLU A 554 10.38 1.04 3.60
CA GLU A 554 9.40 2.14 3.57
C GLU A 554 8.04 1.66 4.13
N ALA A 555 7.58 0.47 3.71
CA ALA A 555 6.32 -0.11 4.16
C ALA A 555 6.28 -0.28 5.69
N ARG A 556 7.36 -0.83 6.27
CA ARG A 556 7.50 -0.98 7.73
C ARG A 556 7.39 0.36 8.45
N GLN A 557 8.01 1.42 7.93
CA GLN A 557 7.92 2.76 8.51
C GLN A 557 6.48 3.28 8.49
N SER A 558 5.80 3.20 7.33
CA SER A 558 4.43 3.65 7.18
C SER A 558 3.48 2.94 8.15
N TYR A 559 3.54 1.60 8.24
CA TYR A 559 2.71 0.83 9.17
C TYR A 559 3.06 1.11 10.64
N THR A 560 4.33 1.32 10.98
CA THR A 560 4.73 1.65 12.37
C THR A 560 4.15 3.00 12.79
N ILE A 561 4.18 4.01 11.91
CA ILE A 561 3.60 5.32 12.21
C ILE A 561 2.07 5.21 12.31
N ALA A 562 1.42 4.52 11.38
CA ALA A 562 -0.03 4.29 11.44
C ALA A 562 -0.44 3.60 12.75
N TYR A 563 0.26 2.53 13.15
CA TYR A 563 0.03 1.83 14.42
C TYR A 563 0.11 2.76 15.63
N ASN A 564 1.13 3.62 15.71
CA ASN A 564 1.30 4.55 16.82
C ASN A 564 0.20 5.63 16.85
N ILE A 565 -0.30 6.06 15.68
CA ILE A 565 -1.42 7.01 15.61
C ILE A 565 -2.71 6.32 16.07
N TYR A 566 -3.05 5.13 15.54
CA TYR A 566 -4.23 4.40 15.99
C TYR A 566 -4.17 4.06 17.49
N ALA A 567 -2.98 3.78 18.04
CA ALA A 567 -2.78 3.58 19.47
C ALA A 567 -3.06 4.83 20.32
N ARG A 568 -2.86 6.04 19.78
CA ARG A 568 -3.25 7.30 20.44
C ARG A 568 -4.75 7.59 20.33
N LEU A 569 -5.41 7.04 19.30
CA LEU A 569 -6.84 7.23 19.02
C LEU A 569 -7.72 6.13 19.66
N ASP A 570 -7.11 5.16 20.35
CA ASP A 570 -7.79 3.96 20.87
C ASP A 570 -8.57 3.17 19.78
N ASP A 571 -8.13 3.27 18.51
CA ASP A 571 -8.70 2.52 17.38
C ASP A 571 -8.04 1.13 17.29
N GLU A 572 -8.62 0.16 18.01
CA GLU A 572 -8.11 -1.21 18.01
C GLU A 572 -8.21 -1.91 16.65
N HIS A 573 -9.17 -1.52 15.79
CA HIS A 573 -9.29 -2.11 14.45
C HIS A 573 -8.14 -1.62 13.54
N GLY A 574 -7.87 -0.31 13.52
CA GLY A 574 -6.72 0.25 12.80
C GLY A 574 -5.37 -0.29 13.32
N ARG A 575 -5.24 -0.47 14.65
CA ARG A 575 -4.04 -1.10 15.24
C ARG A 575 -3.85 -2.54 14.76
N ALA A 576 -4.93 -3.33 14.69
CA ALA A 576 -4.89 -4.70 14.21
C ALA A 576 -4.46 -4.78 12.74
N ASN A 577 -5.03 -3.93 11.88
CA ASN A 577 -4.67 -3.84 10.46
C ASN A 577 -3.19 -3.46 10.27
N ALA A 578 -2.69 -2.47 11.00
CA ALA A 578 -1.29 -2.06 10.93
C ALA A 578 -0.33 -3.16 11.40
N LEU A 579 -0.69 -3.90 12.46
CA LEU A 579 0.09 -5.06 12.94
C LEU A 579 0.09 -6.22 11.94
N TYR A 580 -1.04 -6.48 11.29
CA TYR A 580 -1.14 -7.47 10.22
C TYR A 580 -0.21 -7.11 9.05
N GLY A 581 -0.24 -5.86 8.59
CA GLY A 581 0.67 -5.35 7.56
C GLY A 581 2.15 -5.42 7.97
N LEU A 582 2.49 -5.15 9.24
CA LEU A 582 3.85 -5.37 9.75
C LEU A 582 4.25 -6.84 9.73
N GLY A 583 3.32 -7.76 10.04
CA GLY A 583 3.54 -9.20 9.93
C GLY A 583 3.90 -9.63 8.52
N ASP A 584 3.13 -9.16 7.52
CA ASP A 584 3.40 -9.40 6.10
C ASP A 584 4.78 -8.88 5.68
N VAL A 585 5.11 -7.64 6.05
CA VAL A 585 6.40 -7.03 5.72
C VAL A 585 7.57 -7.78 6.35
N HIS A 586 7.46 -8.21 7.61
CA HIS A 586 8.49 -9.02 8.27
C HIS A 586 8.63 -10.41 7.62
N ARG A 587 7.53 -11.04 7.24
CA ARG A 587 7.53 -12.32 6.51
C ARG A 587 8.27 -12.21 5.18
N HIS A 588 8.00 -11.16 4.39
CA HIS A 588 8.69 -10.91 3.12
C HIS A 588 10.18 -10.54 3.29
N GLN A 589 10.60 -10.06 4.46
CA GLN A 589 12.01 -9.84 4.81
C GLN A 589 12.69 -11.09 5.41
N SER A 590 12.01 -12.24 5.41
CA SER A 590 12.46 -13.49 6.06
C SER A 590 12.73 -13.36 7.58
N LYS A 591 12.16 -12.32 8.22
CA LYS A 591 12.23 -12.11 9.68
C LYS A 591 11.06 -12.81 10.34
N TYR A 592 11.11 -14.14 10.32
CA TYR A 592 9.98 -14.99 10.70
C TYR A 592 9.59 -14.84 12.18
N THR A 593 10.55 -14.56 13.07
CA THR A 593 10.29 -14.32 14.50
C THR A 593 9.48 -13.05 14.75
N GLU A 594 9.84 -11.95 14.10
CA GLU A 594 9.11 -10.68 14.20
C GLU A 594 7.76 -10.74 13.48
N ALA A 595 7.66 -11.52 12.41
CA ALA A 595 6.39 -11.79 11.73
C ALA A 595 5.42 -12.56 12.63
N GLU A 596 5.89 -13.62 13.29
CA GLU A 596 5.14 -14.42 14.28
C GLU A 596 4.59 -13.52 15.41
N GLU A 597 5.44 -12.65 15.98
CA GLU A 597 5.02 -11.71 17.02
C GLU A 597 3.95 -10.72 16.53
N SER A 598 4.15 -10.15 15.33
CA SER A 598 3.24 -9.14 14.76
C SER A 598 1.86 -9.74 14.45
N TYR A 599 1.82 -10.90 13.79
CA TYR A 599 0.56 -11.58 13.52
C TYR A 599 -0.14 -12.07 14.80
N THR A 600 0.61 -12.52 15.81
CA THR A 600 0.02 -12.92 17.10
C THR A 600 -0.66 -11.73 17.79
N LYS A 601 -0.01 -10.57 17.81
CA LYS A 601 -0.61 -9.33 18.34
C LYS A 601 -1.83 -8.89 17.54
N ALA A 602 -1.77 -8.96 16.21
CA ALA A 602 -2.91 -8.67 15.34
C ALA A 602 -4.08 -9.62 15.61
N HIS A 603 -3.81 -10.93 15.74
CA HIS A 603 -4.82 -11.94 16.02
C HIS A 603 -5.54 -11.69 17.36
N ILE A 604 -4.79 -11.35 18.41
CA ILE A 604 -5.36 -10.99 19.72
C ILE A 604 -6.25 -9.75 19.58
N ALA A 605 -5.78 -8.71 18.88
CA ALA A 605 -6.56 -7.49 18.66
C ALA A 605 -7.88 -7.76 17.91
N TYR A 606 -7.83 -8.51 16.80
CA TYR A 606 -9.04 -8.92 16.07
C TYR A 606 -9.98 -9.79 16.91
N THR A 607 -9.44 -10.64 17.79
CA THR A 607 -10.23 -11.44 18.73
C THR A 607 -10.97 -10.56 19.74
N CYS A 608 -10.29 -9.54 20.30
CA CYS A 608 -10.89 -8.62 21.26
C CYS A 608 -12.03 -7.79 20.65
N ILE A 609 -11.93 -7.40 19.37
CA ILE A 609 -12.97 -6.63 18.68
C ILE A 609 -14.04 -7.51 18.00
N GLY A 610 -13.89 -8.83 18.03
CA GLY A 610 -14.83 -9.77 17.42
C GLY A 610 -14.79 -9.82 15.89
N ASP A 611 -13.68 -9.42 15.26
CA ASP A 611 -13.51 -9.49 13.80
C ASP A 611 -13.00 -10.88 13.40
N GLU A 612 -13.94 -11.75 13.01
CA GLU A 612 -13.66 -13.12 12.61
C GLU A 612 -12.85 -13.20 11.29
N MET A 613 -13.03 -12.25 10.36
CA MET A 613 -12.25 -12.24 9.11
C MET A 613 -10.78 -11.89 9.37
N GLY A 614 -10.53 -10.85 10.18
CA GLY A 614 -9.17 -10.48 10.60
C GLY A 614 -8.48 -11.61 11.38
N GLN A 615 -9.21 -12.33 12.23
CA GLN A 615 -8.71 -13.53 12.92
C GLN A 615 -8.29 -14.63 11.94
N ALA A 616 -9.11 -14.93 10.93
CA ALA A 616 -8.79 -15.95 9.93
C ALA A 616 -7.55 -15.56 9.09
N ASN A 617 -7.46 -14.31 8.65
CA ASN A 617 -6.33 -13.81 7.87
C ASN A 617 -5.01 -13.84 8.65
N THR A 618 -5.03 -13.44 9.93
CA THR A 618 -3.85 -13.51 10.81
C THR A 618 -3.41 -14.95 11.08
N LEU A 619 -4.34 -15.89 11.28
CA LEU A 619 -4.04 -17.31 11.42
C LEU A 619 -3.46 -17.91 10.13
N GLN A 620 -3.92 -17.46 8.96
CA GLN A 620 -3.31 -17.85 7.69
C GLN A 620 -1.87 -17.35 7.58
N GLY A 621 -1.62 -16.08 7.91
CA GLY A 621 -0.28 -15.50 7.96
C GLY A 621 0.66 -16.25 8.91
N LEU A 622 0.19 -16.58 10.13
CA LEU A 622 0.92 -17.41 11.08
C LEU A 622 1.21 -18.80 10.53
N GLY A 623 0.24 -19.43 9.87
CA GLY A 623 0.39 -20.73 9.22
C GLY A 623 1.53 -20.75 8.21
N GLU A 624 1.61 -19.73 7.35
CA GLU A 624 2.71 -19.60 6.38
C GLU A 624 4.06 -19.33 7.06
N VAL A 625 4.10 -18.49 8.10
CA VAL A 625 5.34 -18.25 8.86
C VAL A 625 5.84 -19.52 9.53
N TYR A 626 4.95 -20.29 10.16
CA TYR A 626 5.31 -21.58 10.77
C TYR A 626 5.77 -22.61 9.74
N ARG A 627 5.16 -22.63 8.54
CA ARG A 627 5.62 -23.48 7.43
C ARG A 627 7.05 -23.12 7.01
N LEU A 628 7.37 -21.83 6.87
CA LEU A 628 8.71 -21.35 6.50
C LEU A 628 9.76 -21.59 7.60
N GLN A 629 9.34 -21.68 8.87
CA GLN A 629 10.18 -22.08 10.00
C GLN A 629 10.27 -23.61 10.18
N SER A 630 9.66 -24.41 9.30
CA SER A 630 9.54 -25.88 9.43
C SER A 630 8.78 -26.36 10.68
N LYS A 631 8.02 -25.47 11.35
CA LYS A 631 7.12 -25.79 12.49
C LYS A 631 5.77 -26.29 11.96
N TYR A 632 5.79 -27.43 11.27
CA TYR A 632 4.65 -27.84 10.46
C TYR A 632 3.39 -28.21 11.26
N THR A 633 3.55 -28.69 12.49
CA THR A 633 2.42 -28.99 13.40
C THR A 633 1.63 -27.75 13.80
N GLU A 634 2.35 -26.67 14.10
CA GLU A 634 1.80 -25.37 14.44
C GLU A 634 1.14 -24.74 13.21
N ALA A 635 1.78 -24.85 12.04
CA ALA A 635 1.22 -24.41 10.76
C ALA A 635 -0.12 -25.08 10.46
N GLU A 636 -0.19 -26.42 10.55
CA GLU A 636 -1.41 -27.19 10.33
C GLU A 636 -2.53 -26.77 11.28
N ARG A 637 -2.21 -26.56 12.57
CA ARG A 637 -3.18 -26.12 13.57
C ARG A 637 -3.75 -24.74 13.26
N SER A 638 -2.89 -23.76 12.97
CA SER A 638 -3.33 -22.38 12.67
C SER A 638 -4.18 -22.33 11.41
N LEU A 639 -3.77 -23.04 10.34
CA LEU A 639 -4.52 -23.05 9.08
C LEU A 639 -5.86 -23.81 9.18
N THR A 640 -5.92 -24.86 9.99
CA THR A 640 -7.19 -25.55 10.29
C THR A 640 -8.16 -24.62 11.00
N GLN A 641 -7.70 -23.84 11.98
CA GLN A 641 -8.51 -22.83 12.65
C GLN A 641 -8.98 -21.74 11.68
N ALA A 642 -8.10 -21.22 10.82
CA ALA A 642 -8.47 -20.24 9.79
C ALA A 642 -9.55 -20.77 8.84
N ARG A 643 -9.42 -22.03 8.40
CA ARG A 643 -10.43 -22.71 7.57
C ARG A 643 -11.77 -22.80 8.29
N ASP A 644 -11.78 -23.20 9.56
CA ASP A 644 -13.01 -23.40 10.33
C ASP A 644 -13.75 -22.08 10.59
N ILE A 645 -13.02 -20.99 10.87
CA ILE A 645 -13.60 -19.63 10.96
C ILE A 645 -14.18 -19.17 9.61
N ASN A 646 -13.47 -19.43 8.51
CA ASN A 646 -13.98 -19.10 7.17
C ASN A 646 -15.22 -19.94 6.79
N VAL A 647 -15.36 -21.15 7.34
CA VAL A 647 -16.60 -21.95 7.21
C VAL A 647 -17.73 -21.33 8.01
N SER A 648 -17.50 -20.87 9.26
CA SER A 648 -18.56 -20.27 10.08
C SER A 648 -19.03 -18.89 9.58
N THR A 649 -18.17 -18.16 8.87
CA THR A 649 -18.45 -16.83 8.29
C THR A 649 -18.97 -16.87 6.85
N ASP A 650 -19.24 -18.06 6.30
CA ASP A 650 -19.60 -18.27 4.88
C ASP A 650 -18.59 -17.63 3.88
N ASN A 651 -17.33 -17.48 4.28
CA ASN A 651 -16.25 -16.95 3.45
C ASN A 651 -15.59 -18.07 2.62
N ASP A 652 -16.24 -18.44 1.52
CA ASP A 652 -15.77 -19.50 0.62
C ASP A 652 -14.34 -19.26 0.07
N ILE A 653 -13.98 -18.00 -0.25
CA ILE A 653 -12.64 -17.67 -0.76
C ILE A 653 -11.59 -17.84 0.34
N GLY A 654 -11.86 -17.32 1.55
CA GLY A 654 -10.97 -17.52 2.70
C GLY A 654 -10.79 -19.00 3.05
N ARG A 655 -11.85 -19.81 2.92
CA ARG A 655 -11.76 -21.27 3.10
C ARG A 655 -10.83 -21.91 2.06
N ALA A 656 -10.94 -21.52 0.80
CA ALA A 656 -10.09 -22.05 -0.28
C ALA A 656 -8.62 -21.66 -0.07
N ASN A 657 -8.35 -20.40 0.29
CA ASN A 657 -7.02 -19.89 0.65
C ASN A 657 -6.38 -20.72 1.79
N ALA A 658 -7.13 -21.01 2.85
CA ALA A 658 -6.63 -21.81 3.97
C ALA A 658 -6.35 -23.27 3.56
N LEU A 659 -7.17 -23.86 2.69
CA LEU A 659 -6.97 -25.21 2.16
C LEU A 659 -5.74 -25.29 1.24
N GLU A 660 -5.51 -24.28 0.41
CA GLU A 660 -4.32 -24.16 -0.42
C GLU A 660 -3.04 -24.09 0.45
N SER A 661 -3.04 -23.23 1.47
CA SER A 661 -1.96 -23.16 2.46
C SER A 661 -1.75 -24.49 3.20
N LEU A 662 -2.81 -25.22 3.56
CA LEU A 662 -2.68 -26.58 4.13
C LEU A 662 -2.05 -27.55 3.14
N GLY A 663 -2.43 -27.48 1.85
CA GLY A 663 -1.80 -28.25 0.78
C GLY A 663 -0.29 -28.00 0.69
N ASN A 664 0.13 -26.75 0.83
CA ASN A 664 1.56 -26.38 0.89
C ASN A 664 2.27 -26.98 2.10
N VAL A 665 1.64 -26.99 3.29
CA VAL A 665 2.20 -27.63 4.50
C VAL A 665 2.31 -29.13 4.33
N TYR A 666 1.28 -29.80 3.83
CA TYR A 666 1.30 -31.25 3.62
C TYR A 666 2.31 -31.66 2.55
N LYS A 667 2.46 -30.86 1.48
CA LYS A 667 3.52 -31.04 0.47
C LYS A 667 4.91 -30.98 1.12
N ALA A 668 5.17 -29.98 1.96
CA ALA A 668 6.45 -29.82 2.67
C ALA A 668 6.74 -30.96 3.68
N GLN A 669 5.71 -31.58 4.25
CA GLN A 669 5.82 -32.77 5.10
C GLN A 669 5.93 -34.09 4.31
N SER A 670 5.94 -34.06 2.97
CA SER A 670 5.85 -35.24 2.10
C SER A 670 4.58 -36.09 2.29
N LYS A 671 3.51 -35.50 2.86
CA LYS A 671 2.18 -36.10 2.97
C LYS A 671 1.38 -35.86 1.68
N LEU A 672 1.82 -36.55 0.61
CA LEU A 672 1.38 -36.24 -0.75
C LEU A 672 -0.12 -36.50 -1.00
N LEU A 673 -0.74 -37.45 -0.29
CA LEU A 673 -2.17 -37.75 -0.45
C LEU A 673 -3.04 -36.67 0.18
N GLU A 674 -2.68 -36.20 1.38
CA GLU A 674 -3.34 -35.12 2.08
C GLU A 674 -3.18 -33.79 1.34
N ALA A 675 -2.00 -33.55 0.75
CA ALA A 675 -1.75 -32.40 -0.10
C ALA A 675 -2.67 -32.40 -1.35
N GLU A 676 -2.75 -33.54 -2.07
CA GLU A 676 -3.63 -33.71 -3.23
C GLU A 676 -5.11 -33.43 -2.88
N GLN A 677 -5.57 -33.93 -1.73
CA GLN A 677 -6.94 -33.68 -1.26
C GLN A 677 -7.19 -32.21 -0.94
N ALA A 678 -6.27 -31.57 -0.22
CA ALA A 678 -6.41 -30.17 0.18
C ALA A 678 -6.45 -29.24 -1.05
N TYR A 679 -5.54 -29.40 -2.01
CA TYR A 679 -5.56 -28.61 -3.24
C TYR A 679 -6.79 -28.89 -4.11
N SER A 680 -7.26 -30.13 -4.20
CA SER A 680 -8.46 -30.47 -4.98
C SER A 680 -9.70 -29.77 -4.40
N GLN A 681 -9.86 -29.75 -3.08
CA GLN A 681 -10.97 -29.05 -2.41
C GLN A 681 -10.89 -27.53 -2.57
N ALA A 682 -9.68 -26.96 -2.53
CA ALA A 682 -9.46 -25.55 -2.80
C ALA A 682 -9.82 -25.21 -4.25
N TYR A 683 -9.34 -26.00 -5.21
CA TYR A 683 -9.65 -25.85 -6.65
C TYR A 683 -11.16 -25.90 -6.94
N ASP A 684 -11.88 -26.85 -6.36
CA ASP A 684 -13.34 -26.95 -6.52
C ASP A 684 -14.07 -25.72 -5.95
N THR A 685 -13.58 -25.19 -4.82
CA THR A 685 -14.14 -23.98 -4.22
C THR A 685 -13.89 -22.76 -5.10
N TYR A 686 -12.65 -22.55 -5.57
CA TYR A 686 -12.32 -21.44 -6.48
C TYR A 686 -13.06 -21.53 -7.82
N THR A 687 -13.28 -22.74 -8.33
CA THR A 687 -14.10 -22.98 -9.53
C THR A 687 -15.54 -22.52 -9.30
N ARG A 688 -16.11 -22.82 -8.14
CA ARG A 688 -17.48 -22.42 -7.80
C ARG A 688 -17.62 -20.91 -7.55
N THR A 689 -16.61 -20.27 -6.97
CA THR A 689 -16.60 -18.81 -6.72
C THR A 689 -16.23 -18.00 -7.96
N GLY A 690 -15.67 -18.62 -8.99
CA GLY A 690 -15.20 -17.96 -10.20
C GLY A 690 -13.86 -17.23 -10.03
N ASP A 691 -13.06 -17.62 -9.03
CA ASP A 691 -11.72 -17.09 -8.82
C ASP A 691 -10.71 -17.86 -9.68
N GLU A 692 -10.40 -17.29 -10.85
CA GLU A 692 -9.47 -17.88 -11.80
C GLU A 692 -8.03 -17.94 -11.26
N LEU A 693 -7.62 -16.98 -10.43
CA LEU A 693 -6.25 -16.93 -9.90
C LEU A 693 -6.01 -18.06 -8.89
N GLY A 694 -6.96 -18.23 -7.95
CA GLY A 694 -6.93 -19.34 -7.00
C GLY A 694 -6.98 -20.71 -7.68
N GLN A 695 -7.75 -20.85 -8.78
CA GLN A 695 -7.73 -22.07 -9.61
C GLN A 695 -6.35 -22.36 -10.20
N ALA A 696 -5.66 -21.34 -10.72
CA ALA A 696 -4.34 -21.51 -11.31
C ALA A 696 -3.28 -21.89 -10.27
N ASN A 697 -3.25 -21.21 -9.11
CA ASN A 697 -2.32 -21.52 -8.01
C ASN A 697 -2.51 -22.94 -7.48
N THR A 698 -3.75 -23.38 -7.29
CA THR A 698 -4.06 -24.73 -6.81
C THR A 698 -3.70 -25.82 -7.83
N LEU A 699 -3.89 -25.56 -9.13
CA LEU A 699 -3.44 -26.47 -10.19
C LEU A 699 -1.90 -26.55 -10.29
N ASP A 700 -1.20 -25.45 -10.07
CA ASP A 700 0.26 -25.43 -9.99
C ASP A 700 0.76 -26.28 -8.81
N GLY A 701 0.15 -26.10 -7.63
CA GLY A 701 0.41 -26.93 -6.45
C GLY A 701 0.08 -28.43 -6.64
N LEU A 702 -1.00 -28.75 -7.36
CA LEU A 702 -1.31 -30.14 -7.77
C LEU A 702 -0.26 -30.68 -8.74
N GLY A 703 0.22 -29.86 -9.66
CA GLY A 703 1.33 -30.18 -10.56
C GLY A 703 2.57 -30.64 -9.79
N ASP A 704 2.98 -29.88 -8.77
CA ASP A 704 4.09 -30.24 -7.89
C ASP A 704 3.86 -31.58 -7.17
N VAL A 705 2.65 -31.79 -6.62
CA VAL A 705 2.31 -33.03 -5.90
C VAL A 705 2.36 -34.23 -6.86
N TYR A 706 1.82 -34.09 -8.07
CA TYR A 706 1.88 -35.13 -9.09
C TYR A 706 3.30 -35.40 -9.58
N GLN A 707 4.15 -34.39 -9.66
CA GLN A 707 5.57 -34.53 -9.94
C GLN A 707 6.25 -35.41 -8.88
N LEU A 708 6.06 -35.10 -7.59
CA LEU A 708 6.65 -35.83 -6.48
C LEU A 708 6.14 -37.28 -6.40
N GLN A 709 4.89 -37.53 -6.81
CA GLN A 709 4.32 -38.88 -6.97
C GLN A 709 4.77 -39.60 -8.25
N SER A 710 5.62 -38.99 -9.09
CA SER A 710 6.01 -39.50 -10.42
C SER A 710 4.85 -39.71 -11.41
N ARG A 711 3.70 -39.06 -11.17
CA ARG A 711 2.51 -39.08 -12.06
C ARG A 711 2.62 -38.00 -13.13
N TYR A 712 3.61 -38.12 -14.00
CA TYR A 712 4.00 -37.07 -14.93
C TYR A 712 2.87 -36.62 -15.89
N THR A 713 1.99 -37.51 -16.32
CA THR A 713 0.85 -37.14 -17.19
C THR A 713 -0.12 -36.18 -16.48
N ASN A 714 -0.46 -36.47 -15.22
CA ASN A 714 -1.31 -35.61 -14.40
C ASN A 714 -0.63 -34.27 -14.08
N ALA A 715 0.69 -34.28 -13.84
CA ALA A 715 1.46 -33.06 -13.62
C ALA A 715 1.45 -32.15 -14.85
N ILE A 716 1.70 -32.70 -16.05
CA ILE A 716 1.65 -31.94 -17.32
C ILE A 716 0.26 -31.33 -17.53
N GLU A 717 -0.81 -32.11 -17.31
CA GLU A 717 -2.17 -31.59 -17.46
C GLU A 717 -2.46 -30.43 -16.48
N SER A 718 -2.08 -30.59 -15.21
CA SER A 718 -2.33 -29.59 -14.16
C SER A 718 -1.56 -28.30 -14.45
N TYR A 719 -0.25 -28.39 -14.72
CA TYR A 719 0.55 -27.23 -15.06
C TYR A 719 0.13 -26.57 -16.39
N THR A 720 -0.26 -27.34 -17.41
CA THR A 720 -0.72 -26.75 -18.68
C THR A 720 -1.98 -25.92 -18.45
N ARG A 721 -2.94 -26.44 -17.68
CA ARG A 721 -4.16 -25.71 -17.34
C ARG A 721 -3.87 -24.47 -16.48
N ALA A 722 -3.00 -24.57 -15.48
CA ALA A 722 -2.56 -23.42 -14.68
C ALA A 722 -1.93 -22.32 -15.56
N CYS A 723 -1.00 -22.71 -16.45
CA CYS A 723 -0.34 -21.80 -17.38
C CYS A 723 -1.33 -21.10 -18.31
N ASP A 724 -2.34 -21.80 -18.84
CA ASP A 724 -3.37 -21.22 -19.70
C ASP A 724 -4.22 -20.20 -18.94
N ILE A 725 -4.59 -20.48 -17.68
CA ILE A 725 -5.34 -19.56 -16.82
C ILE A 725 -4.51 -18.32 -16.50
N PHE A 726 -3.27 -18.47 -16.04
CA PHE A 726 -2.37 -17.33 -15.79
C PHE A 726 -2.16 -16.47 -17.04
N THR A 727 -2.05 -17.11 -18.22
CA THR A 727 -1.93 -16.40 -19.50
C THR A 727 -3.19 -15.58 -19.81
N CYS A 728 -4.39 -16.14 -19.59
CA CYS A 728 -5.66 -15.43 -19.80
C CYS A 728 -5.86 -14.29 -18.78
N ALA A 729 -5.43 -14.50 -17.54
CA ALA A 729 -5.51 -13.52 -16.46
C ALA A 729 -4.48 -12.38 -16.59
N GLY A 730 -3.43 -12.57 -17.40
CA GLY A 730 -2.32 -11.61 -17.53
C GLY A 730 -1.34 -11.66 -16.34
N GLU A 731 -1.30 -12.77 -15.61
CA GLU A 731 -0.42 -13.00 -14.47
C GLU A 731 0.89 -13.64 -14.92
N ASP A 732 1.80 -12.77 -15.40
CA ASP A 732 3.07 -13.16 -16.00
C ASP A 732 3.97 -13.97 -15.03
N GLN A 733 3.99 -13.64 -13.73
CA GLN A 733 4.84 -14.36 -12.75
C GLN A 733 4.38 -15.81 -12.55
N GLY A 734 3.07 -16.02 -12.36
CA GLY A 734 2.48 -17.36 -12.23
C GLY A 734 2.73 -18.18 -13.49
N GLN A 735 2.53 -17.58 -14.68
CA GLN A 735 2.82 -18.21 -15.96
C GLN A 735 4.29 -18.68 -16.04
N ALA A 736 5.24 -17.82 -15.63
CA ALA A 736 6.67 -18.15 -15.67
C ALA A 736 7.03 -19.30 -14.72
N ASN A 737 6.52 -19.27 -13.49
CA ASN A 737 6.73 -20.33 -12.49
C ASN A 737 6.21 -21.69 -12.99
N THR A 738 4.98 -21.72 -13.51
CA THR A 738 4.36 -22.95 -14.01
C THR A 738 5.09 -23.52 -15.24
N LEU A 739 5.62 -22.66 -16.11
CA LEU A 739 6.46 -23.09 -17.24
C LEU A 739 7.76 -23.75 -16.77
N VAL A 740 8.31 -23.31 -15.64
CA VAL A 740 9.48 -23.96 -15.02
C VAL A 740 9.14 -25.35 -14.49
N GLY A 741 7.97 -25.51 -13.86
CA GLY A 741 7.45 -26.81 -13.46
C GLY A 741 7.29 -27.75 -14.66
N LEU A 742 6.69 -27.28 -15.76
CA LEU A 742 6.56 -28.03 -17.01
C LEU A 742 7.92 -28.42 -17.60
N ALA A 743 8.88 -27.50 -17.62
CA ALA A 743 10.21 -27.76 -18.15
C ALA A 743 10.90 -28.90 -17.39
N GLU A 744 10.77 -28.93 -16.06
CA GLU A 744 11.34 -29.97 -15.23
C GLU A 744 10.70 -31.33 -15.50
N ILE A 745 9.37 -31.39 -15.66
CA ILE A 745 8.70 -32.65 -16.04
C ILE A 745 9.17 -33.14 -17.41
N TYR A 746 9.29 -32.24 -18.39
CA TYR A 746 9.80 -32.61 -19.71
C TYR A 746 11.25 -33.08 -19.65
N ARG A 747 12.10 -32.48 -18.82
CA ARG A 747 13.48 -32.93 -18.56
C ARG A 747 13.51 -34.34 -17.97
N LEU A 748 12.70 -34.60 -16.94
CA LEU A 748 12.58 -35.93 -16.31
C LEU A 748 12.06 -37.00 -17.28
N GLN A 749 11.21 -36.63 -18.25
CA GLN A 749 10.76 -37.51 -19.34
C GLN A 749 11.75 -37.61 -20.51
N SER A 750 12.93 -36.99 -20.41
CA SER A 750 13.92 -36.90 -21.51
C SER A 750 13.41 -36.20 -22.78
N LYS A 751 12.34 -35.39 -22.67
CA LYS A 751 11.78 -34.54 -23.73
C LYS A 751 12.47 -33.17 -23.73
N TYR A 752 13.77 -33.18 -23.99
CA TYR A 752 14.60 -32.00 -23.84
C TYR A 752 14.22 -30.81 -24.75
N PRO A 753 13.75 -30.99 -26.01
CA PRO A 753 13.31 -29.86 -26.84
C PRO A 753 12.08 -29.13 -26.27
N GLU A 754 11.13 -29.86 -25.71
CA GLU A 754 9.95 -29.28 -25.05
C GLU A 754 10.33 -28.56 -23.75
N ALA A 755 11.27 -29.13 -22.98
CA ALA A 755 11.82 -28.51 -21.79
C ALA A 755 12.53 -27.19 -22.11
N GLU A 756 13.40 -27.19 -23.13
CA GLU A 756 14.11 -26.01 -23.63
C GLU A 756 13.12 -24.90 -24.02
N LYS A 757 12.08 -25.24 -24.79
CA LYS A 757 11.05 -24.26 -25.20
C LYS A 757 10.31 -23.65 -24.00
N ALA A 758 9.99 -24.44 -22.98
CA ALA A 758 9.32 -23.95 -21.77
C ALA A 758 10.24 -23.02 -20.96
N CYS A 759 11.51 -23.39 -20.77
CA CYS A 759 12.52 -22.55 -20.12
C CYS A 759 12.75 -21.22 -20.84
N VAL A 760 12.94 -21.22 -22.17
CA VAL A 760 13.14 -19.98 -22.95
C VAL A 760 11.95 -19.03 -22.80
N LYS A 761 10.72 -19.56 -22.87
CA LYS A 761 9.52 -18.73 -22.67
C LYS A 761 9.44 -18.16 -21.25
N SER A 762 9.78 -18.94 -20.23
CA SER A 762 9.82 -18.49 -18.83
C SER A 762 10.90 -17.42 -18.61
N GLN A 763 12.08 -17.61 -19.19
CA GLN A 763 13.18 -16.64 -19.15
C GLN A 763 12.77 -15.29 -19.75
N ASP A 764 12.11 -15.28 -20.92
CA ASP A 764 11.63 -14.05 -21.56
C ASP A 764 10.64 -13.30 -20.66
N ILE A 765 9.77 -14.03 -19.95
CA ILE A 765 8.80 -13.44 -19.02
C ILE A 765 9.51 -12.82 -17.82
N TYR A 766 10.39 -13.54 -17.11
CA TYR A 766 11.14 -12.98 -15.97
C TYR A 766 12.00 -11.78 -16.39
N THR A 767 12.61 -11.83 -17.58
CA THR A 767 13.37 -10.70 -18.12
C THR A 767 12.50 -9.46 -18.30
N ARG A 768 11.26 -9.63 -18.79
CA ARG A 768 10.29 -8.53 -18.93
C ARG A 768 9.79 -8.00 -17.58
N LEU A 769 9.67 -8.87 -16.57
CA LEU A 769 9.28 -8.50 -15.21
C LEU A 769 10.41 -7.82 -14.43
N GLY A 770 11.66 -8.00 -14.84
CA GLY A 770 12.84 -7.57 -14.08
C GLY A 770 13.08 -8.43 -12.83
N ASP A 771 12.58 -9.68 -12.84
CA ASP A 771 12.84 -10.67 -11.78
C ASP A 771 14.17 -11.38 -12.06
N ASP A 772 15.25 -10.78 -11.55
CA ASP A 772 16.60 -11.32 -11.67
C ASP A 772 16.75 -12.73 -11.07
N LEU A 773 16.06 -13.00 -9.95
CA LEU A 773 16.12 -14.29 -9.27
C LEU A 773 15.46 -15.39 -10.11
N GLY A 774 14.24 -15.14 -10.59
CA GLY A 774 13.54 -16.03 -11.51
C GLY A 774 14.34 -16.29 -12.79
N GLN A 775 14.91 -15.23 -13.37
CA GLN A 775 15.75 -15.33 -14.57
C GLN A 775 16.98 -16.22 -14.34
N ALA A 776 17.71 -16.03 -13.24
CA ALA A 776 18.90 -16.82 -12.91
C ALA A 776 18.55 -18.31 -12.70
N ASN A 777 17.48 -18.59 -11.97
CA ASN A 777 17.00 -19.96 -11.73
C ASN A 777 16.64 -20.69 -13.04
N VAL A 778 15.96 -20.02 -13.97
CA VAL A 778 15.61 -20.61 -15.28
C VAL A 778 16.84 -20.86 -16.13
N LEU A 779 17.80 -19.95 -16.12
CA LEU A 779 19.07 -20.12 -16.83
C LEU A 779 19.89 -21.29 -16.29
N ASN A 780 19.90 -21.51 -14.97
CA ASN A 780 20.54 -22.68 -14.36
C ASN A 780 19.91 -23.98 -14.89
N LYS A 781 18.56 -24.06 -14.85
CA LYS A 781 17.81 -25.21 -15.38
C LYS A 781 18.02 -25.42 -16.89
N LEU A 782 18.12 -24.34 -17.65
CA LEU A 782 18.44 -24.40 -19.08
C LEU A 782 19.86 -24.93 -19.30
N GLY A 783 20.81 -24.56 -18.43
CA GLY A 783 22.14 -25.16 -18.35
C GLY A 783 22.10 -26.67 -18.16
N ASP A 784 21.29 -27.15 -17.20
CA ASP A 784 21.10 -28.59 -16.96
C ASP A 784 20.54 -29.29 -18.20
N ILE A 785 19.51 -28.72 -18.82
CA ILE A 785 18.89 -29.28 -20.03
C ILE A 785 19.92 -29.38 -21.16
N TYR A 786 20.74 -28.35 -21.39
CA TYR A 786 21.80 -28.40 -22.40
C TYR A 786 22.90 -29.40 -22.05
N HIS A 787 23.26 -29.53 -20.76
CA HIS A 787 24.20 -30.55 -20.29
C HIS A 787 23.70 -31.96 -20.62
N PHE A 788 22.43 -32.30 -20.33
CA PHE A 788 21.84 -33.59 -20.70
C PHE A 788 21.73 -33.82 -22.22
N GLN A 789 21.55 -32.75 -23.01
CA GLN A 789 21.60 -32.82 -24.47
C GLN A 789 23.04 -32.92 -25.04
N SER A 790 24.08 -32.93 -24.19
CA SER A 790 25.50 -32.85 -24.58
C SER A 790 25.88 -31.57 -25.34
N LYS A 791 25.07 -30.51 -25.22
CA LYS A 791 25.33 -29.16 -25.76
C LYS A 791 26.16 -28.35 -24.76
N TYR A 792 27.40 -28.79 -24.55
CA TYR A 792 28.22 -28.29 -23.45
C TYR A 792 28.59 -26.80 -23.54
N ALA A 793 28.72 -26.24 -24.75
CA ALA A 793 29.04 -24.82 -24.92
C ALA A 793 27.85 -23.92 -24.52
N GLU A 794 26.65 -24.31 -24.90
CA GLU A 794 25.41 -23.65 -24.51
C GLU A 794 25.14 -23.80 -23.02
N ALA A 795 25.41 -24.98 -22.44
CA ALA A 795 25.32 -25.20 -20.99
C ALA A 795 26.26 -24.27 -20.21
N GLU A 796 27.54 -24.20 -20.62
CA GLU A 796 28.53 -23.31 -20.00
C GLU A 796 28.10 -21.84 -20.09
N SER A 797 27.56 -21.40 -21.23
CA SER A 797 27.04 -20.04 -21.40
C SER A 797 25.86 -19.75 -20.46
N SER A 798 24.92 -20.68 -20.33
CA SER A 798 23.74 -20.53 -19.46
C SER A 798 24.13 -20.48 -17.98
N TYR A 799 25.01 -21.37 -17.53
CA TYR A 799 25.47 -21.37 -16.13
C TYR A 799 26.28 -20.11 -15.79
N ARG A 800 27.16 -19.63 -16.69
CA ARG A 800 27.91 -18.39 -16.45
C ARG A 800 26.97 -17.18 -16.33
N HIS A 801 25.99 -17.07 -17.20
CA HIS A 801 25.02 -15.98 -17.13
C HIS A 801 24.18 -16.04 -15.85
N SER A 802 23.72 -17.22 -15.47
CA SER A 802 23.02 -17.44 -14.20
C SER A 802 23.89 -17.05 -13.00
N HIS A 803 25.15 -17.48 -12.97
CA HIS A 803 26.12 -17.15 -11.93
C HIS A 803 26.36 -15.65 -11.79
N GLU A 804 26.49 -14.92 -12.91
CA GLU A 804 26.64 -13.46 -12.91
C GLU A 804 25.43 -12.74 -12.30
N ILE A 805 24.22 -13.22 -12.59
CA ILE A 805 23.00 -12.67 -12.00
C ILE A 805 22.96 -12.96 -10.49
N PHE A 806 23.17 -14.22 -10.08
CA PHE A 806 23.19 -14.59 -8.65
C PHE A 806 24.24 -13.79 -7.87
N ALA A 807 25.44 -13.60 -8.44
CA ALA A 807 26.48 -12.76 -7.85
C ALA A 807 26.08 -11.29 -7.72
N ARG A 808 25.31 -10.75 -8.69
CA ARG A 808 24.77 -9.38 -8.63
C ARG A 808 23.72 -9.21 -7.54
N ILE A 809 22.85 -10.20 -7.34
CA ILE A 809 21.78 -10.14 -6.33
C ILE A 809 22.22 -10.63 -4.94
N GLY A 810 23.40 -11.23 -4.83
CA GLY A 810 23.96 -11.70 -3.55
C GLY A 810 23.42 -13.04 -3.08
N GLU A 811 22.89 -13.87 -3.98
CA GLU A 811 22.38 -15.21 -3.68
C GLU A 811 23.51 -16.23 -3.74
N GLU A 812 23.97 -16.70 -2.58
CA GLU A 812 25.13 -17.60 -2.47
C GLU A 812 24.80 -19.03 -2.94
N GLU A 813 23.61 -19.55 -2.62
CA GLU A 813 23.18 -20.89 -3.02
C GLU A 813 23.17 -21.05 -4.55
N GLY A 814 22.56 -20.09 -5.24
CA GLY A 814 22.52 -20.07 -6.70
C GLY A 814 23.91 -19.95 -7.34
N GLN A 815 24.82 -19.21 -6.71
CA GLN A 815 26.23 -19.16 -7.14
C GLN A 815 26.92 -20.51 -7.00
N ALA A 816 26.68 -21.24 -5.91
CA ALA A 816 27.25 -22.57 -5.70
C ALA A 816 26.70 -23.59 -6.71
N ASN A 817 25.38 -23.64 -6.89
CA ASN A 817 24.70 -24.54 -7.84
C ASN A 817 25.18 -24.32 -9.28
N THR A 818 25.35 -23.07 -9.71
CA THR A 818 25.85 -22.75 -11.05
C THR A 818 27.33 -23.11 -11.23
N LEU A 819 28.14 -23.00 -10.17
CA LEU A 819 29.54 -23.44 -10.19
C LEU A 819 29.67 -24.96 -10.20
N GLU A 820 28.80 -25.69 -9.52
CA GLU A 820 28.68 -27.15 -9.63
C GLU A 820 28.42 -27.56 -11.09
N GLY A 821 27.38 -26.99 -11.71
CA GLY A 821 27.06 -27.28 -13.12
C GLY A 821 28.20 -26.93 -14.09
N LEU A 822 28.92 -25.83 -13.85
CA LEU A 822 30.13 -25.49 -14.61
C LEU A 822 31.27 -26.51 -14.40
N GLY A 823 31.45 -26.98 -13.16
CA GLY A 823 32.42 -28.01 -12.81
C GLY A 823 32.15 -29.31 -13.56
N ASP A 824 30.89 -29.75 -13.56
CA ASP A 824 30.43 -30.95 -14.27
C ASP A 824 30.68 -30.84 -15.77
N VAL A 825 30.24 -29.75 -16.40
CA VAL A 825 30.46 -29.52 -17.84
C VAL A 825 31.95 -29.53 -18.19
N CYS A 826 32.79 -28.89 -17.37
CA CYS A 826 34.24 -28.89 -17.57
C CYS A 826 34.83 -30.30 -17.41
N GLN A 827 34.37 -31.09 -16.44
CA GLN A 827 34.80 -32.47 -16.21
C GLN A 827 34.45 -33.39 -17.40
N PHE A 828 33.24 -33.26 -17.96
CA PHE A 828 32.82 -34.02 -19.14
C PHE A 828 33.62 -33.63 -20.40
N GLN A 829 34.02 -32.36 -20.53
CA GLN A 829 34.91 -31.89 -21.59
C GLN A 829 36.40 -32.22 -21.35
N SER A 830 36.75 -32.91 -20.25
CA SER A 830 38.13 -33.18 -19.85
C SER A 830 38.98 -31.92 -19.61
N ARG A 831 38.34 -30.79 -19.26
CA ARG A 831 38.97 -29.53 -18.83
C ARG A 831 39.19 -29.54 -17.33
N ASP A 832 39.95 -30.53 -16.87
CA ASP A 832 40.04 -30.86 -15.44
C ASP A 832 40.55 -29.71 -14.54
N ALA A 833 41.44 -28.85 -15.06
CA ALA A 833 41.95 -27.70 -14.29
C ALA A 833 40.84 -26.69 -13.96
N GLU A 834 39.92 -26.45 -14.90
CA GLU A 834 38.80 -25.53 -14.72
C GLU A 834 37.72 -26.16 -13.83
N ALA A 835 37.48 -27.48 -13.97
CA ALA A 835 36.58 -28.23 -13.10
C ALA A 835 37.02 -28.14 -11.62
N VAL A 836 38.32 -28.31 -11.33
CA VAL A 836 38.85 -28.15 -9.97
C VAL A 836 38.59 -26.76 -9.41
N VAL A 837 38.79 -25.71 -10.21
CA VAL A 837 38.53 -24.32 -9.78
C VAL A 837 37.04 -24.11 -9.47
N ALA A 838 36.15 -24.61 -10.33
CA ALA A 838 34.71 -24.48 -10.15
C ALA A 838 34.22 -25.21 -8.88
N TYR A 839 34.56 -26.49 -8.73
CA TYR A 839 34.18 -27.27 -7.56
C TYR A 839 34.79 -26.75 -6.25
N THR A 840 36.04 -26.27 -6.27
CA THR A 840 36.66 -25.69 -5.06
C THR A 840 35.94 -24.42 -4.61
N ARG A 841 35.52 -23.57 -5.56
CA ARG A 841 34.74 -22.37 -5.25
C ARG A 841 33.36 -22.71 -4.71
N ALA A 842 32.64 -23.63 -5.36
CA ALA A 842 31.35 -24.11 -4.90
C ALA A 842 31.45 -24.73 -3.49
N TYR A 843 32.48 -25.54 -3.23
CA TYR A 843 32.74 -26.15 -1.92
C TYR A 843 32.86 -25.10 -0.81
N HIS A 844 33.60 -24.02 -1.05
CA HIS A 844 33.75 -22.96 -0.07
C HIS A 844 32.45 -22.18 0.20
N ILE A 845 31.60 -22.03 -0.81
CA ILE A 845 30.29 -21.38 -0.65
C ILE A 845 29.34 -22.29 0.15
N TYR A 846 29.23 -23.58 -0.20
CA TYR A 846 28.44 -24.53 0.61
C TYR A 846 28.96 -24.64 2.04
N ALA A 847 30.27 -24.55 2.25
CA ALA A 847 30.87 -24.53 3.58
C ALA A 847 30.52 -23.26 4.38
N SER A 848 30.39 -22.09 3.75
CA SER A 848 29.91 -20.88 4.45
C SER A 848 28.42 -20.92 4.77
N MET A 849 27.66 -21.77 4.07
CA MET A 849 26.23 -22.00 4.27
C MET A 849 25.91 -23.16 5.22
N ASP A 850 26.93 -23.83 5.79
CA ASP A 850 26.78 -25.07 6.56
C ASP A 850 26.02 -26.20 5.81
N ASP A 851 26.09 -26.20 4.47
CA ASP A 851 25.50 -27.25 3.63
C ASP A 851 26.51 -28.41 3.43
N ASP A 852 26.47 -29.38 4.35
CA ASP A 852 27.31 -30.58 4.30
C ASP A 852 27.01 -31.46 3.06
N GLN A 853 25.79 -31.42 2.49
CA GLN A 853 25.44 -32.22 1.32
C GLN A 853 26.05 -31.63 0.04
N GLY A 854 25.92 -30.32 -0.16
CA GLY A 854 26.58 -29.61 -1.26
C GLY A 854 28.10 -29.77 -1.19
N GLN A 855 28.68 -29.68 0.01
CA GLN A 855 30.11 -29.97 0.23
C GLN A 855 30.49 -31.39 -0.20
N ALA A 856 29.69 -32.40 0.16
CA ALA A 856 29.94 -33.79 -0.21
C ALA A 856 29.94 -34.00 -1.73
N ASN A 857 28.97 -33.39 -2.44
CA ASN A 857 28.91 -33.45 -3.90
C ASN A 857 30.18 -32.88 -4.54
N MET A 858 30.66 -31.73 -4.05
CA MET A 858 31.88 -31.09 -4.58
C MET A 858 33.12 -31.92 -4.32
N LEU A 859 33.25 -32.49 -3.11
CA LEU A 859 34.36 -33.38 -2.76
C LEU A 859 34.35 -34.65 -3.63
N ASN A 860 33.19 -35.20 -3.94
CA ASN A 860 33.08 -36.34 -4.84
C ASN A 860 33.55 -35.98 -6.26
N GLY A 861 33.09 -34.86 -6.80
CA GLY A 861 33.52 -34.33 -8.10
C GLY A 861 35.04 -34.10 -8.17
N LEU A 862 35.61 -33.43 -7.15
CA LEU A 862 37.05 -33.22 -7.00
C LEU A 862 37.83 -34.54 -6.92
N GLY A 863 37.35 -35.51 -6.14
CA GLY A 863 37.96 -36.83 -6.00
C GLY A 863 38.06 -37.56 -7.34
N HIS A 864 36.98 -37.52 -8.14
CA HIS A 864 36.98 -38.09 -9.49
C HIS A 864 37.97 -37.40 -10.43
N VAL A 865 38.06 -36.07 -10.39
CA VAL A 865 39.02 -35.31 -11.21
C VAL A 865 40.46 -35.63 -10.80
N TYR A 866 40.78 -35.66 -9.50
CA TYR A 866 42.12 -36.00 -9.03
C TYR A 866 42.52 -37.44 -9.34
N ARG A 867 41.58 -38.39 -9.26
CA ARG A 867 41.81 -39.78 -9.67
C ARG A 867 42.18 -39.86 -11.15
N ARG A 868 41.43 -39.16 -12.03
CA ARG A 868 41.68 -39.11 -13.48
C ARG A 868 43.03 -38.48 -13.83
N GLN A 869 43.43 -37.44 -13.10
CA GLN A 869 44.76 -36.82 -13.23
C GLN A 869 45.91 -37.66 -12.65
N SER A 870 45.63 -38.86 -12.11
CA SER A 870 46.59 -39.69 -11.36
C SER A 870 47.21 -39.00 -10.14
N LYS A 871 46.56 -37.95 -9.60
CA LYS A 871 46.96 -37.26 -8.36
C LYS A 871 46.39 -38.00 -7.15
N TYR A 872 46.83 -39.24 -6.97
CA TYR A 872 46.22 -40.14 -6.00
C TYR A 872 46.31 -39.64 -4.55
N ALA A 873 47.34 -38.87 -4.19
CA ALA A 873 47.48 -38.30 -2.84
C ALA A 873 46.48 -37.16 -2.56
N ASP A 874 46.07 -36.40 -3.58
CA ASP A 874 45.00 -35.39 -3.46
C ASP A 874 43.64 -36.07 -3.45
N ALA A 875 43.44 -37.11 -4.26
CA ALA A 875 42.22 -37.93 -4.26
C ALA A 875 41.99 -38.62 -2.91
N GLU A 876 43.03 -39.20 -2.30
CA GLU A 876 43.00 -39.79 -0.95
C GLU A 876 42.51 -38.77 0.09
N ARG A 877 43.14 -37.59 0.15
CA ARG A 877 42.72 -36.51 1.06
C ARG A 877 41.26 -36.12 0.85
N THR A 878 40.84 -35.99 -0.40
CA THR A 878 39.47 -35.56 -0.76
C THR A 878 38.44 -36.61 -0.38
N TYR A 879 38.67 -37.89 -0.70
CA TYR A 879 37.75 -38.96 -0.35
C TYR A 879 37.74 -39.29 1.15
N SER A 880 38.83 -39.08 1.89
CA SER A 880 38.81 -39.15 3.36
C SER A 880 37.93 -38.04 3.96
N GLN A 881 38.01 -36.81 3.44
CA GLN A 881 37.10 -35.74 3.86
C GLN A 881 35.64 -36.03 3.50
N LEU A 882 35.40 -36.64 2.34
CA LEU A 882 34.07 -37.08 1.91
C LEU A 882 33.49 -38.14 2.84
N GLN A 883 34.30 -39.14 3.22
CA GLN A 883 33.94 -40.18 4.18
C GLN A 883 33.51 -39.55 5.52
N ASP A 884 34.30 -38.61 6.07
CA ASP A 884 33.97 -37.93 7.32
C ASP A 884 32.68 -37.12 7.22
N THR A 885 32.43 -36.51 6.06
CA THR A 885 31.23 -35.70 5.80
C THR A 885 29.98 -36.58 5.74
N TYR A 886 30.00 -37.68 4.98
CA TYR A 886 28.87 -38.62 4.95
C TYR A 886 28.62 -39.31 6.29
N ALA A 887 29.68 -39.59 7.06
CA ALA A 887 29.53 -40.11 8.42
C ALA A 887 28.82 -39.12 9.36
N ARG A 888 29.07 -37.80 9.23
CA ARG A 888 28.33 -36.77 9.97
C ARG A 888 26.87 -36.66 9.51
N LEU A 889 26.63 -36.74 8.21
CA LEU A 889 25.29 -36.69 7.60
C LEU A 889 24.43 -37.92 7.94
N GLY A 890 25.07 -39.05 8.31
CA GLY A 890 24.39 -40.34 8.45
C GLY A 890 23.97 -40.96 7.11
N ASP A 891 24.57 -40.51 6.01
CA ASP A 891 24.33 -41.04 4.66
C ASP A 891 25.14 -42.35 4.46
N ASN A 892 24.52 -43.47 4.82
CA ASN A 892 25.16 -44.78 4.72
C ASN A 892 25.50 -45.18 3.27
N PRO A 893 24.64 -44.95 2.25
CA PRO A 893 25.03 -45.11 0.84
C PRO A 893 26.22 -44.26 0.41
N GLY A 894 26.21 -42.95 0.73
CA GLY A 894 27.33 -42.06 0.42
C GLY A 894 28.63 -42.50 1.09
N LEU A 895 28.55 -42.90 2.36
CA LEU A 895 29.68 -43.42 3.12
C LEU A 895 30.25 -44.71 2.52
N ALA A 896 29.38 -45.64 2.09
CA ALA A 896 29.80 -46.87 1.43
C ALA A 896 30.56 -46.56 0.13
N ASN A 897 30.02 -45.69 -0.71
CA ASN A 897 30.66 -45.25 -1.96
C ASN A 897 32.02 -44.57 -1.70
N ALA A 898 32.11 -43.69 -0.70
CA ALA A 898 33.37 -43.01 -0.38
C ALA A 898 34.46 -43.98 0.08
N LEU A 899 34.10 -45.01 0.87
CA LEU A 899 35.01 -46.06 1.31
C LEU A 899 35.46 -46.96 0.15
N ASP A 900 34.55 -47.31 -0.77
CA ASP A 900 34.86 -48.05 -2.01
C ASP A 900 35.91 -47.30 -2.84
N GLN A 901 35.65 -46.00 -3.07
CA GLN A 901 36.56 -45.12 -3.80
C GLN A 901 37.91 -44.93 -3.09
N LEU A 902 37.95 -44.91 -1.75
CA LEU A 902 39.21 -44.93 -1.00
C LEU A 902 39.96 -46.25 -1.19
N GLY A 903 39.25 -47.38 -1.20
CA GLY A 903 39.82 -48.70 -1.50
C GLY A 903 40.52 -48.72 -2.85
N ASP A 904 39.86 -48.20 -3.90
CA ASP A 904 40.44 -48.04 -5.23
C ASP A 904 41.70 -47.17 -5.22
N ILE A 905 41.66 -46.03 -4.54
CA ILE A 905 42.81 -45.11 -4.48
C ILE A 905 43.98 -45.74 -3.73
N TYR A 906 43.74 -46.41 -2.60
CA TYR A 906 44.78 -47.13 -1.87
C TYR A 906 45.37 -48.27 -2.69
N HIS A 907 44.53 -49.01 -3.44
CA HIS A 907 44.97 -50.04 -4.37
C HIS A 907 45.92 -49.46 -5.44
N LEU A 908 45.54 -48.35 -6.09
CA LEU A 908 46.36 -47.67 -7.10
C LEU A 908 47.67 -47.09 -6.54
N GLN A 909 47.70 -46.70 -5.26
CA GLN A 909 48.90 -46.27 -4.56
C GLN A 909 49.77 -47.43 -4.03
N SER A 910 49.36 -48.68 -4.22
CA SER A 910 50.00 -49.87 -3.63
C SER A 910 49.99 -49.91 -2.09
N LYS A 911 49.05 -49.20 -1.45
CA LYS A 911 48.78 -49.25 0.01
C LYS A 911 47.78 -50.38 0.32
N TYR A 912 48.21 -51.62 0.10
CA TYR A 912 47.31 -52.78 0.08
C TYR A 912 46.64 -53.07 1.43
N THR A 913 47.29 -52.78 2.55
CA THR A 913 46.71 -52.96 3.89
C THR A 913 45.55 -51.99 4.17
N GLU A 914 45.70 -50.75 3.73
CA GLU A 914 44.68 -49.71 3.84
C GLU A 914 43.53 -49.98 2.86
N ALA A 915 43.84 -50.45 1.65
CA ALA A 915 42.84 -50.89 0.67
C ALA A 915 41.98 -52.06 1.21
N GLU A 916 42.62 -53.08 1.81
CA GLU A 916 41.93 -54.21 2.47
C GLU A 916 40.93 -53.71 3.52
N GLN A 917 41.35 -52.79 4.40
CA GLN A 917 40.47 -52.26 5.44
C GLN A 917 39.32 -51.41 4.85
N ALA A 918 39.61 -50.57 3.85
CA ALA A 918 38.61 -49.73 3.20
C ALA A 918 37.51 -50.56 2.52
N TYR A 919 37.89 -51.59 1.75
CA TYR A 919 36.91 -52.47 1.10
C TYR A 919 36.13 -53.32 2.10
N ILE A 920 36.73 -53.79 3.21
CA ILE A 920 35.97 -54.50 4.27
C ILE A 920 34.90 -53.59 4.86
N ASN A 921 35.25 -52.34 5.18
CA ASN A 921 34.32 -51.38 5.74
C ASN A 921 33.22 -51.03 4.71
N SER A 922 33.59 -50.80 3.46
CA SER A 922 32.65 -50.54 2.36
C SER A 922 31.67 -51.71 2.16
N HIS A 923 32.17 -52.95 2.14
CA HIS A 923 31.34 -54.15 2.01
C HIS A 923 30.32 -54.28 3.13
N GLN A 924 30.73 -54.01 4.38
CA GLN A 924 29.82 -54.03 5.53
C GLN A 924 28.74 -52.94 5.42
N MET A 925 29.07 -51.75 4.91
CA MET A 925 28.09 -50.69 4.69
C MET A 925 27.12 -51.05 3.56
N TYR A 926 27.60 -51.56 2.43
CA TYR A 926 26.71 -52.04 1.35
C TYR A 926 25.81 -53.19 1.82
N ALA A 927 26.30 -54.08 2.69
CA ALA A 927 25.49 -55.12 3.32
C ALA A 927 24.40 -54.56 4.24
N LEU A 928 24.70 -53.49 4.99
CA LEU A 928 23.73 -52.81 5.85
C LEU A 928 22.59 -52.17 5.05
N ILE A 929 22.90 -51.57 3.89
CA ILE A 929 21.89 -50.93 3.03
C ILE A 929 21.23 -51.88 2.03
N GLY A 930 21.65 -53.14 1.98
CA GLY A 930 21.10 -54.14 1.07
C GLY A 930 21.51 -54.00 -0.40
N ASP A 931 22.58 -53.27 -0.69
CA ASP A 931 23.12 -53.12 -2.04
C ASP A 931 24.00 -54.32 -2.40
N GLU A 932 23.42 -55.27 -3.14
CA GLU A 932 24.13 -56.47 -3.58
C GLU A 932 25.23 -56.16 -4.62
N GLN A 933 25.05 -55.12 -5.45
CA GLN A 933 26.04 -54.78 -6.48
C GLN A 933 27.30 -54.18 -5.85
N GLY A 934 27.15 -53.25 -4.91
CA GLY A 934 28.28 -52.69 -4.14
C GLY A 934 29.00 -53.76 -3.31
N GLN A 935 28.26 -54.71 -2.72
CA GLN A 935 28.86 -55.85 -2.03
C GLN A 935 29.72 -56.74 -2.94
N ALA A 936 29.27 -57.00 -4.17
CA ALA A 936 30.01 -57.82 -5.12
C ALA A 936 31.30 -57.10 -5.58
N ARG A 937 31.21 -55.82 -5.91
CA ARG A 937 32.34 -54.99 -6.36
C ARG A 937 33.44 -54.89 -5.30
N THR A 938 33.05 -54.64 -4.04
CA THR A 938 34.01 -54.57 -2.92
C THR A 938 34.67 -55.92 -2.64
N LEU A 939 33.97 -57.04 -2.84
CA LEU A 939 34.56 -58.40 -2.73
C LEU A 939 35.50 -58.73 -3.89
N GLU A 940 35.21 -58.24 -5.09
CA GLU A 940 36.10 -58.31 -6.25
C GLU A 940 37.39 -57.54 -5.96
N GLY A 941 37.30 -56.28 -5.54
CA GLY A 941 38.47 -55.48 -5.14
C GLY A 941 39.28 -56.08 -3.98
N LEU A 942 38.63 -56.72 -3.00
CA LEU A 942 39.33 -57.51 -1.97
C LEU A 942 40.07 -58.72 -2.56
N GLY A 943 39.47 -59.39 -3.55
CA GLY A 943 40.11 -60.47 -4.29
C GLY A 943 41.42 -60.03 -4.94
N ASP A 944 41.39 -58.89 -5.64
CA ASP A 944 42.56 -58.29 -6.30
C ASP A 944 43.67 -57.96 -5.28
N VAL A 945 43.30 -57.30 -4.17
CA VAL A 945 44.25 -56.93 -3.11
C VAL A 945 44.85 -58.17 -2.45
N TYR A 946 44.06 -59.21 -2.17
CA TYR A 946 44.56 -60.46 -1.60
C TYR A 946 45.48 -61.23 -2.55
N GLN A 947 45.21 -61.19 -3.86
CA GLN A 947 46.09 -61.76 -4.87
C GLN A 947 47.46 -61.08 -4.86
N LEU A 948 47.50 -59.74 -4.78
CA LEU A 948 48.75 -58.97 -4.69
C LEU A 948 49.51 -59.21 -3.37
N LEU A 949 48.79 -59.40 -2.26
CA LEU A 949 49.35 -59.78 -0.97
C LEU A 949 49.75 -61.28 -0.88
N SER A 950 49.57 -62.06 -1.95
CA SER A 950 49.81 -63.51 -1.99
C SER A 950 48.97 -64.32 -0.99
N LYS A 951 47.84 -63.77 -0.51
CA LYS A 951 46.85 -64.44 0.34
C LYS A 951 45.85 -65.23 -0.54
N SER A 952 46.36 -66.27 -1.22
CA SER A 952 45.62 -66.98 -2.28
C SER A 952 44.31 -67.65 -1.82
N THR A 953 44.20 -68.05 -0.55
CA THR A 953 42.97 -68.66 0.01
C THR A 953 41.87 -67.62 0.21
N GLU A 954 42.22 -66.44 0.71
CA GLU A 954 41.33 -65.31 0.95
C GLU A 954 40.89 -64.69 -0.38
N ALA A 955 41.80 -64.58 -1.35
CA ALA A 955 41.48 -64.15 -2.72
C ALA A 955 40.44 -65.07 -3.37
N GLN A 956 40.66 -66.40 -3.31
CA GLN A 956 39.72 -67.38 -3.86
C GLN A 956 38.33 -67.28 -3.22
N SER A 957 38.27 -67.12 -1.88
CA SER A 957 37.02 -66.95 -1.16
C SER A 957 36.28 -65.67 -1.57
N SER A 958 37.01 -64.56 -1.71
CA SER A 958 36.44 -63.25 -2.05
C SER A 958 35.87 -63.24 -3.47
N TYR A 959 36.63 -63.72 -4.47
CA TYR A 959 36.12 -63.83 -5.84
C TYR A 959 34.95 -64.81 -5.97
N THR A 960 34.97 -65.93 -5.25
CA THR A 960 33.84 -66.90 -5.28
C THR A 960 32.56 -66.24 -4.76
N ARG A 961 32.65 -65.51 -3.64
CA ARG A 961 31.50 -64.80 -3.07
C ARG A 961 31.03 -63.66 -3.98
N ALA A 962 31.95 -62.88 -4.57
CA ALA A 962 31.61 -61.83 -5.54
C ALA A 962 30.87 -62.41 -6.75
N ARG A 963 31.39 -63.49 -7.34
CA ARG A 963 30.78 -64.19 -8.48
C ARG A 963 29.37 -64.68 -8.15
N ASP A 964 29.18 -65.30 -6.99
CA ASP A 964 27.87 -65.84 -6.59
C ASP A 964 26.82 -64.72 -6.41
N ILE A 965 27.25 -63.51 -6.02
CA ILE A 965 26.38 -62.33 -6.00
C ILE A 965 26.13 -61.84 -7.43
N TYR A 966 27.16 -61.65 -8.26
CA TYR A 966 27.00 -61.20 -9.65
C TYR A 966 26.10 -62.12 -10.48
N VAL A 967 26.16 -63.44 -10.26
CA VAL A 967 25.23 -64.42 -10.87
C VAL A 967 23.79 -64.18 -10.43
N ARG A 968 23.56 -63.85 -9.15
CA ARG A 968 22.23 -63.60 -8.60
C ARG A 968 21.62 -62.32 -9.16
N ILE A 969 22.41 -61.26 -9.30
CA ILE A 969 21.97 -59.97 -9.85
C ILE A 969 22.03 -59.91 -11.38
N GLY A 970 22.57 -60.94 -12.04
CA GLY A 970 22.63 -61.03 -13.50
C GLY A 970 23.67 -60.10 -14.15
N GLU A 971 24.68 -59.66 -13.41
CA GLU A 971 25.73 -58.78 -13.92
C GLU A 971 26.83 -59.65 -14.57
N GLU A 972 26.94 -59.60 -15.89
CA GLU A 972 27.80 -60.50 -16.68
C GLU A 972 29.28 -60.10 -16.68
N GLN A 973 29.59 -58.81 -16.53
CA GLN A 973 30.96 -58.28 -16.58
C GLN A 973 31.74 -58.66 -15.32
N GLY A 974 31.19 -58.43 -14.13
CA GLY A 974 31.71 -58.85 -12.85
C GLY A 974 31.78 -60.37 -12.71
N GLN A 975 30.87 -61.12 -13.34
CA GLN A 975 31.03 -62.57 -13.49
C GLN A 975 32.30 -62.93 -14.26
N ALA A 976 32.59 -62.24 -15.37
CA ALA A 976 33.79 -62.48 -16.16
C ALA A 976 35.06 -62.08 -15.39
N ASN A 977 35.07 -60.90 -14.76
CA ASN A 977 36.21 -60.41 -13.96
C ASN A 977 36.54 -61.36 -12.80
N THR A 978 35.53 -61.78 -12.03
CA THR A 978 35.73 -62.70 -10.90
C THR A 978 36.18 -64.09 -11.36
N MET A 979 35.78 -64.55 -12.55
CA MET A 979 36.29 -65.78 -13.16
C MET A 979 37.75 -65.63 -13.60
N GLU A 980 38.14 -64.51 -14.20
CA GLU A 980 39.55 -64.21 -14.51
C GLU A 980 40.40 -64.25 -13.23
N GLY A 981 39.97 -63.54 -12.18
CA GLY A 981 40.66 -63.53 -10.88
C GLY A 981 40.74 -64.92 -10.22
N LEU A 982 39.70 -65.75 -10.31
CA LEU A 982 39.75 -67.14 -9.84
C LEU A 982 40.76 -67.98 -10.64
N GLY A 983 40.84 -67.77 -11.96
CA GLY A 983 41.82 -68.41 -12.83
C GLY A 983 43.26 -68.07 -12.41
N ASP A 984 43.53 -66.78 -12.18
CA ASP A 984 44.82 -66.28 -11.71
C ASP A 984 45.22 -66.90 -10.36
N VAL A 985 44.28 -66.94 -9.40
CA VAL A 985 44.51 -67.54 -8.08
C VAL A 985 44.76 -69.05 -8.16
N CYS A 986 44.01 -69.78 -8.98
CA CYS A 986 44.26 -71.21 -9.22
C CYS A 986 45.62 -71.46 -9.89
N GLN A 987 46.07 -70.56 -10.76
CA GLN A 987 47.40 -70.61 -11.35
C GLN A 987 48.51 -70.39 -10.31
N LEU A 988 48.31 -69.48 -9.35
CA LEU A 988 49.22 -69.26 -8.21
C LEU A 988 49.26 -70.47 -7.27
N GLN A 989 48.11 -71.12 -7.03
CA GLN A 989 48.02 -72.35 -6.23
C GLN A 989 48.52 -73.62 -6.94
N SER A 990 49.05 -73.50 -8.16
CA SER A 990 49.50 -74.64 -8.98
C SER A 990 48.41 -75.66 -9.31
N LYS A 991 47.17 -75.19 -9.57
CA LYS A 991 46.03 -76.00 -10.03
C LYS A 991 45.66 -75.67 -11.48
N PRO A 992 46.43 -76.14 -12.47
CA PRO A 992 46.32 -75.67 -13.85
C PRO A 992 45.00 -76.04 -14.54
N ALA A 993 44.40 -77.20 -14.22
CA ALA A 993 43.14 -77.62 -14.83
C ALA A 993 41.95 -76.75 -14.40
N GLU A 994 41.90 -76.35 -13.12
CA GLU A 994 40.88 -75.44 -12.60
C GLU A 994 41.08 -74.02 -13.16
N ALA A 995 42.33 -73.56 -13.26
CA ALA A 995 42.65 -72.26 -13.85
C ALA A 995 42.21 -72.17 -15.32
N GLU A 996 42.49 -73.22 -16.11
CA GLU A 996 42.08 -73.29 -17.52
C GLU A 996 40.56 -73.24 -17.69
N GLN A 997 39.81 -73.90 -16.81
CA GLN A 997 38.35 -73.86 -16.83
C GLN A 997 37.85 -72.43 -16.59
N PHE A 998 38.30 -71.76 -15.53
CA PHE A 998 37.85 -70.41 -15.21
C PHE A 998 38.21 -69.39 -16.29
N TYR A 999 39.43 -69.46 -16.84
CA TYR A 999 39.82 -68.60 -17.97
C TYR A 999 38.97 -68.85 -19.22
N THR A 1000 38.62 -70.10 -19.53
CA THR A 1000 37.80 -70.40 -20.71
C THR A 1000 36.38 -69.84 -20.54
N GLU A 1001 35.81 -69.94 -19.34
CA GLU A 1001 34.51 -69.36 -19.00
C GLU A 1001 34.53 -67.81 -19.03
N ALA A 1002 35.59 -67.18 -18.51
CA ALA A 1002 35.79 -65.73 -18.58
C ALA A 1002 35.93 -65.24 -20.03
N LEU A 1003 36.73 -65.93 -20.85
CA LEU A 1003 36.96 -65.59 -22.26
C LEU A 1003 35.66 -65.60 -23.08
N ASP A 1004 34.81 -66.61 -22.86
CA ASP A 1004 33.51 -66.74 -23.52
C ASP A 1004 32.54 -65.62 -23.11
N ARG A 1005 32.54 -65.23 -21.82
CA ARG A 1005 31.74 -64.10 -21.34
C ARG A 1005 32.22 -62.77 -21.91
N TYR A 1006 33.51 -62.45 -21.82
CA TYR A 1006 34.04 -61.23 -22.41
C TYR A 1006 33.82 -61.17 -23.93
N ALA A 1007 33.85 -62.31 -24.63
CA ALA A 1007 33.49 -62.39 -26.04
C ALA A 1007 32.02 -62.02 -26.31
N ARG A 1008 31.08 -62.48 -25.48
CA ARG A 1008 29.67 -62.08 -25.57
C ARG A 1008 29.44 -60.61 -25.27
N LEU A 1009 30.18 -60.06 -24.31
CA LEU A 1009 30.09 -58.65 -23.90
C LEU A 1009 30.78 -57.69 -24.89
N GLY A 1010 31.65 -58.21 -25.77
CA GLY A 1010 32.45 -57.38 -26.65
C GLY A 1010 33.62 -56.68 -25.94
N ASP A 1011 33.95 -57.10 -24.71
CA ASP A 1011 35.07 -56.56 -23.95
C ASP A 1011 36.40 -57.07 -24.53
N ALA A 1012 37.04 -56.24 -25.34
CA ALA A 1012 38.31 -56.55 -25.96
C ALA A 1012 39.48 -56.60 -24.96
N VAL A 1013 39.45 -55.79 -23.89
CA VAL A 1013 40.52 -55.73 -22.88
C VAL A 1013 40.52 -57.01 -22.05
N GLY A 1014 39.37 -57.38 -21.48
CA GLY A 1014 39.22 -58.60 -20.68
C GLY A 1014 39.59 -59.86 -21.49
N ARG A 1015 39.18 -59.93 -22.76
CA ARG A 1015 39.58 -61.03 -23.66
C ARG A 1015 41.09 -61.12 -23.84
N ALA A 1016 41.75 -59.99 -24.10
CA ALA A 1016 43.19 -59.96 -24.31
C ALA A 1016 43.95 -60.36 -23.03
N ASN A 1017 43.50 -59.89 -21.87
CA ASN A 1017 44.06 -60.22 -20.57
C ASN A 1017 43.96 -61.73 -20.29
N VAL A 1018 42.78 -62.32 -20.46
CA VAL A 1018 42.56 -63.77 -20.26
C VAL A 1018 43.36 -64.61 -21.25
N LEU A 1019 43.46 -64.21 -22.53
CA LEU A 1019 44.30 -64.89 -23.52
C LEU A 1019 45.78 -64.88 -23.12
N ARG A 1020 46.26 -63.75 -22.59
CA ARG A 1020 47.62 -63.63 -22.05
C ARG A 1020 47.81 -64.52 -20.83
N SER A 1021 46.86 -64.57 -19.89
CA SER A 1021 46.89 -65.45 -18.71
C SER A 1021 46.87 -66.94 -19.08
N LEU A 1022 46.08 -67.34 -20.09
CA LEU A 1022 46.13 -68.69 -20.68
C LEU A 1022 47.49 -68.98 -21.33
N GLY A 1023 48.09 -68.00 -22.00
CA GLY A 1023 49.46 -68.09 -22.54
C GLY A 1023 50.49 -68.39 -21.45
N HIS A 1024 50.40 -67.69 -20.30
CA HIS A 1024 51.24 -67.93 -19.12
C HIS A 1024 51.06 -69.35 -18.58
N LEU A 1025 49.82 -69.83 -18.56
CA LEU A 1025 49.49 -71.19 -18.11
C LEU A 1025 50.11 -72.26 -19.03
N ARG A 1026 49.98 -72.11 -20.35
CA ARG A 1026 50.56 -73.02 -21.35
C ARG A 1026 52.10 -73.01 -21.32
N ARG A 1027 52.71 -71.84 -21.13
CA ARG A 1027 54.16 -71.71 -20.97
C ARG A 1027 54.67 -72.46 -19.74
N LYS A 1028 54.01 -72.33 -18.58
CA LYS A 1028 54.36 -73.08 -17.36
C LYS A 1028 54.23 -74.60 -17.54
N ALA A 1029 53.38 -75.05 -18.46
CA ALA A 1029 53.24 -76.45 -18.85
C ALA A 1029 54.22 -76.91 -19.94
N HIS A 1030 55.18 -76.06 -20.34
CA HIS A 1030 56.15 -76.29 -21.44
C HIS A 1030 55.52 -76.48 -22.83
N LEU A 1031 54.30 -75.97 -23.04
CA LEU A 1031 53.59 -76.00 -24.32
C LEU A 1031 53.84 -74.69 -25.10
N ASN A 1032 55.11 -74.44 -25.46
CA ASN A 1032 55.55 -73.13 -25.97
C ASN A 1032 54.88 -72.71 -27.29
N LEU A 1033 54.51 -73.66 -28.17
CA LEU A 1033 53.77 -73.36 -29.41
C LEU A 1033 52.34 -72.87 -29.15
N GLU A 1034 51.63 -73.50 -28.20
CA GLU A 1034 50.28 -73.08 -27.83
C GLU A 1034 50.31 -71.75 -27.08
N ALA A 1035 51.31 -71.54 -26.21
CA ALA A 1035 51.52 -70.27 -25.53
C ALA A 1035 51.78 -69.13 -26.52
N ALA A 1036 52.61 -69.35 -27.55
CA ALA A 1036 52.88 -68.36 -28.58
C ALA A 1036 51.62 -67.96 -29.36
N ALA A 1037 50.76 -68.93 -29.71
CA ALA A 1037 49.50 -68.65 -30.41
C ALA A 1037 48.53 -67.78 -29.59
N LEU A 1038 48.51 -67.96 -28.26
CA LEU A 1038 47.69 -67.17 -27.34
C LEU A 1038 48.25 -65.74 -27.17
N TYR A 1039 49.57 -65.59 -27.03
CA TYR A 1039 50.19 -64.26 -26.94
C TYR A 1039 50.01 -63.44 -28.22
N ILE A 1040 50.06 -64.05 -29.41
CA ILE A 1040 49.77 -63.37 -30.69
C ILE A 1040 48.34 -62.83 -30.69
N GLN A 1041 47.36 -63.64 -30.27
CA GLN A 1041 45.96 -63.19 -30.23
C GLN A 1041 45.75 -62.06 -29.22
N ALA A 1042 46.36 -62.13 -28.04
CA ALA A 1042 46.32 -61.05 -27.06
C ALA A 1042 46.96 -59.77 -27.61
N GLN A 1043 48.16 -59.88 -28.22
CA GLN A 1043 48.87 -58.77 -28.85
C GLN A 1043 48.04 -58.08 -29.94
N ASP A 1044 47.44 -58.86 -30.85
CA ASP A 1044 46.60 -58.33 -31.92
C ASP A 1044 45.40 -57.55 -31.38
N ILE A 1045 44.79 -58.02 -30.28
CA ILE A 1045 43.68 -57.33 -29.63
C ILE A 1045 44.17 -56.04 -28.96
N TYR A 1046 45.27 -56.09 -28.19
CA TYR A 1046 45.86 -54.90 -27.58
C TYR A 1046 46.24 -53.83 -28.61
N ALA A 1047 46.82 -54.22 -29.75
CA ALA A 1047 47.16 -53.30 -30.83
C ALA A 1047 45.91 -52.63 -31.44
N ARG A 1048 44.80 -53.38 -31.60
CA ARG A 1048 43.53 -52.84 -32.13
C ARG A 1048 42.87 -51.85 -31.20
N ILE A 1049 43.02 -52.03 -29.88
CA ILE A 1049 42.45 -51.13 -28.88
C ILE A 1049 43.43 -50.03 -28.44
N GLY A 1050 44.67 -50.02 -28.95
CA GLY A 1050 45.67 -49.00 -28.66
C GLY A 1050 46.38 -49.15 -27.31
N GLU A 1051 46.32 -50.33 -26.68
CA GLU A 1051 46.94 -50.63 -25.38
C GLU A 1051 48.43 -50.94 -25.53
N THR A 1052 49.25 -49.90 -25.74
CA THR A 1052 50.65 -50.06 -26.15
C THR A 1052 51.54 -50.75 -25.10
N ALA A 1053 51.24 -50.60 -23.81
CA ALA A 1053 52.03 -51.22 -22.74
C ALA A 1053 51.78 -52.73 -22.66
N SER A 1054 50.51 -53.13 -22.72
CA SER A 1054 50.08 -54.53 -22.71
C SER A 1054 50.44 -55.25 -24.01
N GLU A 1055 50.41 -54.54 -25.15
CA GLU A 1055 50.94 -55.03 -26.42
C GLU A 1055 52.44 -55.33 -26.32
N GLN A 1056 53.21 -54.43 -25.70
CA GLN A 1056 54.64 -54.64 -25.46
C GLN A 1056 54.90 -55.80 -24.49
N ASP A 1057 54.13 -55.95 -23.42
CA ASP A 1057 54.23 -57.10 -22.49
C ASP A 1057 53.95 -58.41 -23.24
N ALA A 1058 52.85 -58.49 -23.99
CA ALA A 1058 52.53 -59.66 -24.80
C ALA A 1058 53.63 -59.98 -25.82
N SER A 1059 54.23 -58.96 -26.44
CA SER A 1059 55.37 -59.10 -27.36
C SER A 1059 56.62 -59.65 -26.68
N GLN A 1060 56.92 -59.20 -25.47
CA GLN A 1060 58.06 -59.68 -24.68
C GLN A 1060 57.88 -61.15 -24.31
N TRP A 1061 56.68 -61.55 -23.87
CA TRP A 1061 56.38 -62.94 -23.55
C TRP A 1061 56.37 -63.85 -24.78
N LEU A 1062 55.87 -63.36 -25.92
CA LEU A 1062 55.96 -64.06 -27.21
C LEU A 1062 57.42 -64.31 -27.60
N ALA A 1063 58.30 -63.31 -27.44
CA ALA A 1063 59.73 -63.46 -27.70
C ALA A 1063 60.40 -64.45 -26.73
N ALA A 1064 59.99 -64.47 -25.45
CA ALA A 1064 60.51 -65.39 -24.46
C ALA A 1064 60.21 -66.86 -24.79
N VAL A 1065 58.97 -67.19 -25.16
CA VAL A 1065 58.61 -68.57 -25.53
C VAL A 1065 59.16 -69.01 -26.88
N SER A 1066 59.46 -68.06 -27.78
CA SER A 1066 60.07 -68.33 -29.09
C SER A 1066 61.58 -68.61 -29.00
N ASN A 1067 62.24 -68.16 -27.94
CA ASN A 1067 63.69 -68.30 -27.72
C ASN A 1067 64.08 -69.45 -26.75
N GLU A 1068 63.12 -70.07 -26.06
CA GLU A 1068 63.38 -71.24 -25.23
C GLU A 1068 63.61 -72.50 -26.10
N PRO A 1069 64.71 -73.27 -25.91
CA PRO A 1069 64.96 -74.48 -26.67
C PRO A 1069 63.87 -75.52 -26.37
N ASN A 1070 63.20 -75.96 -27.43
CA ASN A 1070 62.13 -76.95 -27.38
C ASN A 1070 62.69 -78.29 -26.82
N PRO A 1071 62.20 -78.81 -25.68
CA PRO A 1071 62.76 -80.03 -25.08
C PRO A 1071 62.60 -81.29 -25.95
N ASN A 1072 61.80 -81.22 -27.01
CA ASN A 1072 61.46 -82.34 -27.90
C ASN A 1072 62.29 -82.44 -29.19
N PHE A 1073 63.45 -81.78 -29.28
CA PHE A 1073 64.43 -82.06 -30.32
C PHE A 1073 65.81 -82.41 -29.74
N LEU A 1074 65.90 -83.59 -29.11
CA LEU A 1074 67.14 -84.37 -29.12
C LEU A 1074 67.12 -85.22 -30.40
N SER A 1075 67.89 -84.81 -31.41
CA SER A 1075 68.30 -85.69 -32.51
C SER A 1075 69.23 -86.79 -31.96
N PRO A 1076 69.14 -88.03 -32.46
CA PRO A 1076 70.20 -89.01 -32.21
C PRO A 1076 71.43 -88.68 -33.07
N GLU A 1077 72.60 -88.95 -32.49
CA GLU A 1077 73.93 -89.09 -33.11
C GLU A 1077 74.99 -87.98 -32.86
N THR A 1078 76.11 -88.50 -32.33
CA THR A 1078 77.48 -87.99 -32.10
C THR A 1078 77.74 -87.03 -30.94
#